data_AF-A0A6P4FFG0-F1
#
_entry.id   AF-A0A6P4FFG0-F1
#
_cell.length_a   1.000
_cell.length_b   1.000
_cell.length_c   1.000
_cell.angle_alpha   90.00
_cell.angle_beta   90.00
_cell.angle_gamma   90.00
#
_symmetry.space_group_name_H-M   'P 1'
#
loop_
_entity.id
_entity.type
_entity.pdbx_description
1 polymer ?
#
loop_
_entity_poly.entity_id
_entity_poly.type
_entity_poly.pdbx_seq_one_letter_code
_entity_poly.pdbx_strand_id
1 'polypeptide(L)'
;MWCCQVFILALFAHTIATEFHSSAAHAGISFESHSPTQGPDAVTPTTRPKRRVYGMCPPQFQRVGTDCYSLVDQRSSWLEAHFFCKDKNANLTEPGKHADRKLRQFLQKQDALSGEKDPIWLGATYDHHNSRWQWSMSGRNLTNDSFSHTDPTQPLDNNCAIYDPNLKYRWSARSCSDKLRFICQHKMPKVSGQNRYRIYNRWNATYPNEQANEVVLEILEPRENDRRYRRVKAEGSDEEIIIPNRRRNNNRRNNQRNRQNQNQHPNDVNYQPGQQRQRNRPRVTTVAPAAPQSASPSNDVLASRPSPQQVTQYDRKLQRQRERERRRQVRRQERQKLAREQKREKQRRQREERQRVQRLRQEEQQRRQQEQVSNDDPKRPEVDELRQRSEEDKERKLREEQQKKQREEQDKKQRDEQDKKHREDQEEYQREQERIRQKEEEQQASNHRQQLKENQEQQDRELKAKQQREQQEREYQQLKRERELELLKQRQTEAARQQAADDEAEKLRQERIQKQRQLEAEERREREEQHRKQREEQEKLDRQNHEKRKAEEQRLREEYEEKLKQANTEREKKLAEAHEAKRREELELQEQREKQEAERQEQIRLEQMEEEKRQELQRMEETRRFEEKELRRLHEENLRREEQQLQREREIALREAAEKKLAEEEEMLKKELLEEERARKERIEEDLRQAEEVRKAEEAKNKAAEEAKAEEQKRRLETAKKLADEEVQAKLEEKRRNYVNRISALSAEDQKKFIEMRKRRKLLKEKKEREQKAKELKRIQQAIRLGENE
;
A
#
# COMPACT_ATOMS: atom_id res chain seq x y z
N MET A 1 -8.68 71.65 -56.30
CA MET A 1 -7.90 70.39 -56.34
C MET A 1 -8.38 69.57 -55.15
N TRP A 2 -9.38 68.69 -55.30
CA TRP A 2 -9.20 67.24 -55.52
C TRP A 2 -8.17 66.65 -54.54
N CYS A 3 -8.42 65.65 -53.69
CA CYS A 3 -9.50 64.68 -53.58
C CYS A 3 -9.37 63.92 -52.24
N CYS A 4 -10.48 63.26 -51.85
CA CYS A 4 -10.63 62.13 -50.91
C CYS A 4 -10.63 62.46 -49.40
N GLN A 5 -11.81 62.65 -48.77
CA GLN A 5 -12.75 61.62 -48.25
C GLN A 5 -12.29 61.06 -46.88
N VAL A 6 -13.02 61.05 -45.76
CA VAL A 6 -14.42 61.32 -45.33
C VAL A 6 -14.28 61.49 -43.78
N PHE A 7 -14.65 62.64 -43.17
CA PHE A 7 -15.90 62.90 -42.40
C PHE A 7 -16.20 61.87 -41.27
N ILE A 8 -16.64 62.15 -40.03
CA ILE A 8 -17.20 63.30 -39.31
C ILE A 8 -17.17 62.98 -37.79
N LEU A 9 -16.86 64.01 -36.98
CA LEU A 9 -17.42 64.45 -35.68
C LEU A 9 -18.32 63.44 -34.90
N ALA A 10 -18.33 63.34 -33.57
CA ALA A 10 -18.13 64.36 -32.54
C ALA A 10 -18.13 63.70 -31.14
N LEU A 11 -17.44 64.36 -30.21
CA LEU A 11 -17.84 64.59 -28.80
C LEU A 11 -17.72 63.50 -27.71
N PHE A 12 -17.05 63.96 -26.64
CA PHE A 12 -17.26 63.72 -25.21
C PHE A 12 -16.86 62.39 -24.55
N ALA A 13 -15.95 62.57 -23.57
CA ALA A 13 -15.97 62.00 -22.23
C ALA A 13 -15.51 60.53 -22.03
N HIS A 14 -14.49 60.42 -21.16
CA HIS A 14 -14.18 59.31 -20.25
C HIS A 14 -13.96 57.92 -20.85
N THR A 15 -12.76 57.36 -20.66
CA THR A 15 -12.61 55.98 -20.16
C THR A 15 -11.18 55.73 -19.69
N ILE A 16 -11.04 55.59 -18.38
CA ILE A 16 -9.92 54.94 -17.72
C ILE A 16 -10.01 53.46 -18.08
N ALA A 17 -8.98 52.92 -18.73
CA ALA A 17 -8.90 51.49 -19.03
C ALA A 17 -8.70 50.72 -17.72
N THR A 18 -9.74 50.05 -17.26
CA THR A 18 -9.69 49.03 -16.21
C THR A 18 -9.11 47.74 -16.78
N GLU A 19 -7.94 47.35 -16.28
CA GLU A 19 -7.38 46.01 -16.47
C GLU A 19 -8.27 44.96 -15.78
N PHE A 20 -9.13 44.32 -16.56
CA PHE A 20 -9.74 43.05 -16.18
C PHE A 20 -8.73 41.92 -16.41
N HIS A 21 -8.07 41.47 -15.34
CA HIS A 21 -7.39 40.18 -15.32
C HIS A 21 -8.45 39.06 -15.30
N SER A 22 -8.83 38.62 -16.50
CA SER A 22 -9.53 37.35 -16.71
C SER A 22 -8.48 36.24 -16.82
N SER A 23 -8.28 35.47 -15.76
CA SER A 23 -7.41 34.30 -15.79
C SER A 23 -8.14 33.13 -16.47
N ALA A 24 -8.07 33.08 -17.80
CA ALA A 24 -8.31 31.88 -18.59
C ALA A 24 -7.00 31.08 -18.66
N ALA A 25 -6.89 29.98 -17.92
CA ALA A 25 -5.75 29.07 -18.05
C ALA A 25 -6.05 28.00 -19.10
N HIS A 26 -5.66 28.25 -20.36
CA HIS A 26 -5.46 27.22 -21.36
C HIS A 26 -4.23 26.39 -20.99
N ALA A 27 -4.41 25.10 -20.71
CA ALA A 27 -3.30 24.14 -20.64
C ALA A 27 -3.01 23.61 -22.06
N GLY A 28 -2.21 24.36 -22.82
CA GLY A 28 -1.53 23.83 -24.01
C GLY A 28 -0.40 22.91 -23.58
N ILE A 29 -0.42 21.68 -24.06
CA ILE A 29 0.67 20.72 -23.91
C ILE A 29 1.61 20.96 -25.08
N SER A 30 2.77 21.57 -24.83
CA SER A 30 3.88 21.62 -25.78
C SER A 30 4.83 20.47 -25.48
N PHE A 31 5.03 19.61 -26.49
CA PHE A 31 5.96 18.49 -26.50
C PHE A 31 7.18 18.92 -27.29
N GLU A 32 8.34 19.09 -26.65
CA GLU A 32 9.60 19.15 -27.38
C GLU A 32 10.72 18.53 -26.56
N SER A 33 11.41 17.60 -27.22
CA SER A 33 12.38 16.66 -26.68
C SER A 33 13.79 17.09 -27.05
N HIS A 34 14.60 17.52 -26.08
CA HIS A 34 16.05 17.56 -26.22
C HIS A 34 16.73 16.88 -25.03
N SER A 35 17.56 15.90 -25.36
CA SER A 35 18.39 15.11 -24.44
C SER A 35 19.75 15.79 -24.18
N PRO A 36 20.47 15.42 -23.11
CA PRO A 36 21.37 16.31 -22.38
C PRO A 36 22.85 16.15 -22.77
N THR A 37 23.63 17.20 -22.55
CA THR A 37 25.10 17.13 -22.50
C THR A 37 25.58 17.65 -21.15
N GLN A 38 26.62 17.00 -20.63
CA GLN A 38 27.09 17.00 -19.24
C GLN A 38 27.72 18.31 -18.78
N GLY A 39 27.57 18.61 -17.48
CA GLY A 39 28.43 19.46 -16.67
C GLY A 39 28.20 19.14 -15.17
N PRO A 40 29.23 18.89 -14.36
CA PRO A 40 29.07 18.54 -12.94
C PRO A 40 29.00 19.80 -12.06
N ASP A 41 28.46 19.59 -10.86
CA ASP A 41 28.53 20.48 -9.68
C ASP A 41 27.65 21.74 -9.65
N ALA A 42 26.37 21.52 -9.34
CA ALA A 42 25.62 22.41 -8.46
C ALA A 42 24.56 21.61 -7.69
N VAL A 43 24.83 21.32 -6.42
CA VAL A 43 23.83 20.78 -5.48
C VAL A 43 22.81 21.87 -5.18
N THR A 44 21.76 21.97 -5.99
CA THR A 44 20.54 22.68 -5.60
C THR A 44 19.85 21.90 -4.48
N PRO A 45 19.45 22.54 -3.37
CA PRO A 45 18.75 21.86 -2.29
C PRO A 45 17.38 21.39 -2.80
N THR A 46 17.18 20.08 -2.85
CA THR A 46 15.87 19.45 -3.08
C THR A 46 14.88 19.90 -2.00
N THR A 47 14.16 21.00 -2.23
CA THR A 47 12.92 21.29 -1.51
C THR A 47 11.95 20.15 -1.76
N ARG A 48 11.60 19.43 -0.69
CA ARG A 48 10.57 18.38 -0.72
C ARG A 48 9.32 18.92 -1.41
N PRO A 49 8.68 18.17 -2.33
CA PRO A 49 7.46 18.65 -2.97
C PRO A 49 6.38 18.89 -1.91
N LYS A 50 6.01 20.17 -1.73
CA LYS A 50 4.94 20.58 -0.81
C LYS A 50 3.68 19.81 -1.17
N ARG A 51 3.05 19.16 -0.18
CA ARG A 51 1.83 18.39 -0.42
C ARG A 51 0.69 19.34 -0.80
N ARG A 52 0.16 19.20 -2.01
CA ARG A 52 -0.96 20.00 -2.53
C ARG A 52 -2.29 19.24 -2.43
N VAL A 53 -3.37 19.95 -2.11
CA VAL A 53 -4.76 19.46 -2.24
C VAL A 53 -5.55 20.47 -3.07
N TYR A 54 -6.64 20.05 -3.68
CA TYR A 54 -7.46 20.88 -4.56
C TYR A 54 -8.79 21.16 -3.87
N GLY A 55 -9.12 22.44 -3.69
CA GLY A 55 -10.46 22.89 -3.36
C GLY A 55 -11.25 23.08 -4.65
N MET A 56 -12.39 22.42 -4.78
CA MET A 56 -13.19 22.50 -6.01
C MET A 56 -14.52 23.19 -5.71
N CYS A 57 -14.89 24.20 -6.48
CA CYS A 57 -16.24 24.77 -6.48
C CYS A 57 -16.98 24.38 -7.76
N PRO A 58 -18.30 24.12 -7.70
CA PRO A 58 -19.07 23.89 -8.92
C PRO A 58 -18.97 25.09 -9.87
N PRO A 59 -19.21 24.88 -11.18
CA PRO A 59 -19.28 25.98 -12.14
C PRO A 59 -20.27 27.05 -11.67
N GLN A 60 -19.97 28.33 -11.95
CA GLN A 60 -20.74 29.49 -11.49
C GLN A 60 -20.73 29.74 -9.95
N PHE A 61 -20.04 28.91 -9.15
CA PHE A 61 -19.84 29.19 -7.72
C PHE A 61 -18.49 29.84 -7.46
N GLN A 62 -18.51 30.90 -6.65
CA GLN A 62 -17.33 31.61 -6.18
C GLN A 62 -16.91 31.11 -4.80
N ARG A 63 -15.60 31.00 -4.56
CA ARG A 63 -15.06 30.57 -3.26
C ARG A 63 -15.11 31.72 -2.26
N VAL A 64 -15.77 31.51 -1.13
CA VAL A 64 -15.69 32.42 0.03
C VAL A 64 -15.27 31.60 1.26
N GLY A 65 -14.00 31.75 1.66
CA GLY A 65 -13.42 30.97 2.74
C GLY A 65 -13.34 29.46 2.43
N THR A 66 -14.06 28.64 3.19
CA THR A 66 -14.05 27.17 3.07
C THR A 66 -15.18 26.57 2.24
N ASP A 67 -16.11 27.42 1.80
CA ASP A 67 -17.34 27.05 1.11
C ASP A 67 -17.43 27.81 -0.23
N CYS A 68 -18.30 27.32 -1.10
CA CYS A 68 -18.57 27.88 -2.42
C CYS A 68 -19.96 28.50 -2.42
N TYR A 69 -20.12 29.67 -3.03
CA TYR A 69 -21.38 30.40 -3.07
C TYR A 69 -21.71 30.86 -4.48
N SER A 70 -22.98 30.80 -4.85
CA SER A 70 -23.50 31.33 -6.11
C SER A 70 -24.61 32.32 -5.77
N LEU A 71 -24.38 33.60 -6.06
CA LEU A 71 -25.43 34.61 -6.01
C LEU A 71 -26.27 34.48 -7.29
N VAL A 72 -27.58 34.38 -7.13
CA VAL A 72 -28.53 34.21 -8.24
C VAL A 72 -29.39 35.46 -8.29
N ASP A 73 -29.34 36.16 -9.43
CA ASP A 73 -30.04 37.43 -9.63
C ASP A 73 -31.54 37.27 -9.91
N GLN A 74 -31.98 36.04 -10.19
CA GLN A 74 -33.40 35.72 -10.32
C GLN A 74 -34.14 35.98 -9.01
N ARG A 75 -35.25 36.73 -9.09
CA ARG A 75 -36.13 37.02 -7.95
C ARG A 75 -37.17 35.91 -7.81
N SER A 76 -37.14 35.21 -6.68
CA SER A 76 -38.00 34.06 -6.40
C SER A 76 -38.49 34.08 -4.96
N SER A 77 -39.60 33.37 -4.71
CA SER A 77 -40.02 33.08 -3.34
C SER A 77 -38.97 32.24 -2.61
N TRP A 78 -38.98 32.24 -1.28
CA TRP A 78 -38.00 31.48 -0.50
C TRP A 78 -38.03 29.97 -0.83
N LEU A 79 -39.23 29.42 -1.04
CA LEU A 79 -39.41 28.01 -1.36
C LEU A 79 -38.87 27.65 -2.75
N GLU A 80 -39.14 28.48 -3.75
CA GLU A 80 -38.58 28.32 -5.10
C GLU A 80 -37.05 28.45 -5.09
N ALA A 81 -36.51 29.44 -4.37
CA ALA A 81 -35.08 29.61 -4.20
C ALA A 81 -34.42 28.39 -3.54
N HIS A 82 -35.10 27.78 -2.56
CA HIS A 82 -34.66 26.52 -1.95
C HIS A 82 -34.53 25.41 -2.99
N PHE A 83 -35.58 25.17 -3.78
CA PHE A 83 -35.57 24.13 -4.82
C PHE A 83 -34.57 24.41 -5.94
N PHE A 84 -34.40 25.66 -6.35
CA PHE A 84 -33.40 26.03 -7.33
C PHE A 84 -31.99 25.66 -6.88
N CYS A 85 -31.63 26.01 -5.63
CA CYS A 85 -30.34 25.62 -5.10
C CYS A 85 -30.19 24.10 -5.01
N LYS A 86 -31.28 23.36 -4.71
CA LYS A 86 -31.29 21.90 -4.68
C LYS A 86 -31.01 21.25 -6.02
N ASP A 87 -31.62 21.75 -7.08
CA ASP A 87 -31.41 21.24 -8.44
C ASP A 87 -29.96 21.42 -8.89
N LYS A 88 -29.30 22.49 -8.41
CA LYS A 88 -27.87 22.73 -8.59
C LYS A 88 -26.96 21.91 -7.65
N ASN A 89 -27.49 20.89 -6.99
CA ASN A 89 -26.83 20.10 -5.95
C ASN A 89 -26.24 20.94 -4.79
N ALA A 90 -26.76 22.15 -4.59
CA ALA A 90 -26.41 23.07 -3.52
C ALA A 90 -27.57 23.20 -2.53
N ASN A 91 -27.44 24.09 -1.54
CA ASN A 91 -28.52 24.44 -0.61
C ASN A 91 -28.66 25.95 -0.56
N LEU A 92 -29.82 26.44 -0.14
CA LEU A 92 -29.94 27.84 0.25
C LEU A 92 -28.97 28.12 1.40
N THR A 93 -28.35 29.29 1.41
CA THR A 93 -27.15 29.54 2.21
C THR A 93 -27.40 29.45 3.73
N GLU A 94 -26.64 28.58 4.39
CA GLU A 94 -26.57 28.40 5.84
C GLU A 94 -25.16 28.76 6.33
N PRO A 95 -24.84 30.06 6.46
CA PRO A 95 -23.51 30.49 6.83
C PRO A 95 -23.21 30.13 8.29
N GLY A 96 -22.09 29.45 8.53
CA GLY A 96 -21.57 29.26 9.88
C GLY A 96 -20.99 30.57 10.44
N LYS A 97 -20.83 30.67 11.76
CA LYS A 97 -20.37 31.90 12.46
C LYS A 97 -19.16 32.61 11.81
N HIS A 98 -18.14 31.85 11.38
CA HIS A 98 -16.95 32.40 10.72
C HIS A 98 -17.13 32.68 9.22
N ALA A 99 -18.02 31.94 8.56
CA ALA A 99 -18.31 32.10 7.14
C ALA A 99 -19.23 33.31 6.89
N ASP A 100 -20.19 33.56 7.80
CA ASP A 100 -21.13 34.69 7.76
C ASP A 100 -20.41 36.04 7.57
N ARG A 101 -19.42 36.35 8.41
CA ARG A 101 -18.66 37.60 8.30
C ARG A 101 -17.98 37.77 6.94
N LYS A 102 -17.37 36.71 6.40
CA LYS A 102 -16.72 36.76 5.09
C LYS A 102 -17.73 36.91 3.96
N LEU A 103 -18.87 36.23 4.09
CA LEU A 103 -19.94 36.29 3.10
C LEU A 103 -20.56 37.69 3.03
N ARG A 104 -20.80 38.35 4.18
CA ARG A 104 -21.24 39.75 4.20
C ARG A 104 -20.27 40.69 3.49
N GLN A 105 -18.97 40.55 3.73
CA GLN A 105 -17.95 41.36 3.05
C GLN A 105 -17.92 41.09 1.55
N PHE A 106 -18.09 39.84 1.14
CA PHE A 106 -18.20 39.46 -0.26
C PHE A 106 -19.42 40.11 -0.92
N LEU A 107 -20.60 40.01 -0.31
CA LEU A 107 -21.84 40.60 -0.81
C LEU A 107 -21.75 42.13 -0.90
N GLN A 108 -21.22 42.79 0.14
CA GLN A 108 -20.99 44.25 0.13
C GLN A 108 -20.12 44.69 -1.05
N LYS A 109 -19.08 43.93 -1.39
CA LYS A 109 -18.21 44.23 -2.54
C LYS A 109 -18.92 43.98 -3.87
N GLN A 110 -19.65 42.87 -4.00
CA GLN A 110 -20.37 42.53 -5.23
C GLN A 110 -21.44 43.57 -5.54
N ASP A 111 -22.27 43.91 -4.55
CA ASP A 111 -23.36 44.87 -4.71
C ASP A 111 -22.86 46.32 -4.82
N ALA A 112 -21.69 46.65 -4.26
CA ALA A 112 -21.02 47.92 -4.54
C ALA A 112 -20.56 48.06 -6.00
N LEU A 113 -20.27 46.94 -6.68
CA LEU A 113 -19.87 46.93 -8.09
C LEU A 113 -21.09 46.90 -9.03
N SER A 114 -22.14 46.14 -8.69
CA SER A 114 -23.36 46.05 -9.50
C SER A 114 -24.33 47.22 -9.29
N GLY A 115 -24.23 47.91 -8.15
CA GLY A 115 -25.16 48.96 -7.73
C GLY A 115 -26.48 48.43 -7.15
N GLU A 116 -26.64 47.11 -7.01
CA GLU A 116 -27.87 46.48 -6.53
C GLU A 116 -27.97 46.52 -4.99
N LYS A 117 -29.14 46.80 -4.44
CA LYS A 117 -29.36 46.91 -2.98
C LYS A 117 -30.54 46.07 -2.48
N ASP A 118 -30.91 45.05 -3.25
CA ASP A 118 -32.02 44.16 -2.93
C ASP A 118 -31.64 43.16 -1.83
N PRO A 119 -32.54 42.85 -0.88
CA PRO A 119 -32.29 41.80 0.09
C PRO A 119 -32.13 40.41 -0.54
N ILE A 120 -31.38 39.54 0.13
CA ILE A 120 -30.98 38.24 -0.41
C ILE A 120 -31.45 37.12 0.53
N TRP A 121 -32.16 36.12 0.00
CA TRP A 121 -32.64 34.98 0.79
C TRP A 121 -31.51 34.13 1.40
N LEU A 122 -31.74 33.71 2.65
CA LEU A 122 -30.93 32.75 3.41
C LEU A 122 -31.71 31.46 3.70
N GLY A 123 -31.00 30.39 3.99
CA GLY A 123 -31.57 29.06 4.26
C GLY A 123 -32.32 28.89 5.58
N ALA A 124 -32.66 29.95 6.31
CA ALA A 124 -33.36 29.88 7.59
C ALA A 124 -34.82 30.31 7.47
N THR A 125 -35.69 29.62 8.21
CA THR A 125 -37.14 29.88 8.30
C THR A 125 -37.56 29.86 9.76
N TYR A 126 -38.62 30.59 10.08
CA TYR A 126 -39.18 30.62 11.43
C TYR A 126 -40.16 29.46 11.63
N ASP A 127 -39.88 28.59 12.60
CA ASP A 127 -40.79 27.53 13.02
C ASP A 127 -41.78 28.09 14.04
N HIS A 128 -43.02 28.30 13.58
CA HIS A 128 -44.11 28.80 14.41
C HIS A 128 -44.41 27.88 15.59
N HIS A 129 -44.42 26.55 15.39
CA HIS A 129 -44.83 25.59 16.42
C HIS A 129 -43.89 25.60 17.63
N ASN A 130 -42.60 25.81 17.38
CA ASN A 130 -41.57 25.84 18.41
C ASN A 130 -41.12 27.27 18.76
N SER A 131 -41.72 28.29 18.12
CA SER A 131 -41.39 29.72 18.25
C SER A 131 -39.89 30.00 18.12
N ARG A 132 -39.23 29.38 17.13
CA ARG A 132 -37.77 29.39 16.98
C ARG A 132 -37.35 29.46 15.52
N TRP A 133 -36.26 30.16 15.26
CA TRP A 133 -35.61 30.12 13.95
C TRP A 133 -34.85 28.80 13.75
N GLN A 134 -34.99 28.21 12.56
CA GLN A 134 -34.27 27.00 12.18
C GLN A 134 -33.69 27.08 10.76
N TRP A 135 -32.52 26.47 10.60
CA TRP A 135 -31.92 26.22 9.30
C TRP A 135 -32.69 25.11 8.57
N SER A 136 -33.17 25.38 7.35
CA SER A 136 -34.05 24.48 6.58
C SER A 136 -33.41 23.12 6.26
N MET A 137 -32.10 23.07 6.04
CA MET A 137 -31.41 21.85 5.63
C MET A 137 -30.77 21.10 6.78
N SER A 138 -30.16 21.83 7.71
CA SER A 138 -29.51 21.20 8.87
C SER A 138 -30.46 20.96 10.04
N GLY A 139 -31.65 21.58 10.04
CA GLY A 139 -32.60 21.53 11.16
C GLY A 139 -32.03 22.12 12.45
N ARG A 140 -30.96 22.91 12.35
CA ARG A 140 -30.27 23.49 13.50
C ARG A 140 -30.99 24.75 13.91
N ASN A 141 -31.32 24.84 15.20
CA ASN A 141 -31.90 26.04 15.79
C ASN A 141 -30.91 27.20 15.75
N LEU A 142 -31.41 28.38 15.39
CA LEU A 142 -30.71 29.65 15.54
C LEU A 142 -31.18 30.32 16.84
N THR A 143 -30.28 31.05 17.48
CA THR A 143 -30.63 31.97 18.57
C THR A 143 -31.20 33.26 17.98
N ASN A 144 -32.31 33.75 18.54
CA ASN A 144 -33.00 34.97 18.10
C ASN A 144 -32.07 36.20 18.08
N ASP A 145 -31.07 36.24 18.96
CA ASP A 145 -30.01 37.28 19.03
C ASP A 145 -29.17 37.42 17.76
N SER A 146 -29.31 36.52 16.78
CA SER A 146 -28.56 36.56 15.53
C SER A 146 -29.16 37.53 14.49
N PHE A 147 -30.38 38.02 14.71
CA PHE A 147 -31.08 38.94 13.82
C PHE A 147 -30.90 40.39 14.29
N SER A 148 -30.58 41.29 13.35
CA SER A 148 -30.19 42.67 13.69
C SER A 148 -31.37 43.62 13.88
N HIS A 149 -32.58 43.21 13.51
CA HIS A 149 -33.85 43.88 13.81
C HIS A 149 -34.98 42.86 13.63
N THR A 150 -35.60 42.45 14.73
CA THR A 150 -36.98 41.97 14.71
C THR A 150 -37.79 43.08 15.35
N ASP A 151 -38.62 43.79 14.58
CA ASP A 151 -39.62 44.66 15.18
C ASP A 151 -40.51 43.77 16.07
N PRO A 152 -40.56 43.99 17.41
CA PRO A 152 -41.35 43.15 18.32
C PRO A 152 -42.85 43.14 17.99
N THR A 153 -43.30 44.09 17.15
CA THR A 153 -44.70 44.30 16.80
C THR A 153 -45.14 43.58 15.52
N GLN A 154 -44.20 43.07 14.70
CA GLN A 154 -44.55 42.35 13.46
C GLN A 154 -44.67 40.84 13.71
N PRO A 155 -45.77 40.19 13.27
CA PRO A 155 -45.89 38.74 13.38
C PRO A 155 -44.75 38.06 12.62
N LEU A 156 -44.04 37.15 13.28
CA LEU A 156 -42.95 36.37 12.69
C LEU A 156 -43.47 35.19 11.84
N ASP A 157 -44.78 35.07 11.71
CA ASP A 157 -45.48 34.00 11.02
C ASP A 157 -45.15 34.03 9.54
N ASN A 158 -44.71 32.90 8.99
CA ASN A 158 -44.26 32.76 7.60
C ASN A 158 -43.10 33.69 7.22
N ASN A 159 -42.22 34.03 8.17
CA ASN A 159 -41.00 34.77 7.88
C ASN A 159 -39.79 33.85 7.60
N CYS A 160 -39.00 34.31 6.65
CA CYS A 160 -37.77 33.70 6.18
C CYS A 160 -36.60 34.67 6.37
N ALA A 161 -35.41 34.13 6.59
CA ALA A 161 -34.23 34.94 6.87
C ALA A 161 -33.65 35.53 5.58
N ILE A 162 -33.20 36.78 5.65
CA ILE A 162 -32.53 37.49 4.57
C ILE A 162 -31.23 38.11 5.04
N TYR A 163 -30.33 38.38 4.10
CA TYR A 163 -29.35 39.43 4.24
C TYR A 163 -29.94 40.76 3.78
N ASP A 164 -29.90 41.77 4.64
CA ASP A 164 -30.39 43.11 4.32
C ASP A 164 -29.22 44.07 4.02
N PRO A 165 -29.08 44.57 2.78
CA PRO A 165 -28.04 45.53 2.40
C PRO A 165 -28.04 46.80 3.27
N ASN A 166 -29.22 47.28 3.71
CA ASN A 166 -29.34 48.47 4.55
C ASN A 166 -28.76 48.24 5.95
N LEU A 167 -28.77 47.00 6.42
CA LEU A 167 -28.18 46.59 7.69
C LEU A 167 -26.76 46.02 7.52
N LYS A 168 -26.04 46.44 6.47
CA LYS A 168 -24.69 45.93 6.15
C LYS A 168 -24.67 44.41 5.99
N TYR A 169 -25.72 43.85 5.37
CA TYR A 169 -25.96 42.42 5.20
C TYR A 169 -26.03 41.68 6.53
N ARG A 170 -26.54 42.28 7.59
CA ARG A 170 -26.92 41.51 8.78
C ARG A 170 -28.23 40.76 8.52
N TRP A 171 -28.48 39.72 9.33
CA TRP A 171 -29.68 38.92 9.16
C TRP A 171 -30.91 39.72 9.59
N SER A 172 -31.93 39.68 8.75
CA SER A 172 -33.26 40.26 8.98
C SER A 172 -34.33 39.24 8.57
N ALA A 173 -35.60 39.56 8.82
CA ALA A 173 -36.74 38.71 8.52
C ALA A 173 -37.64 39.37 7.46
N ARG A 174 -38.13 38.58 6.51
CA ARG A 174 -39.10 38.99 5.47
C ARG A 174 -40.12 37.87 5.23
N SER A 175 -41.27 38.21 4.65
CA SER A 175 -42.29 37.20 4.34
C SER A 175 -41.74 36.21 3.31
N CYS A 176 -41.84 34.91 3.56
CA CYS A 176 -41.30 33.86 2.67
C CYS A 176 -41.88 33.92 1.23
N SER A 177 -43.01 34.60 1.04
CA SER A 177 -43.67 34.83 -0.25
C SER A 177 -43.04 35.96 -1.07
N ASP A 178 -42.18 36.80 -0.47
CA ASP A 178 -41.51 37.90 -1.18
C ASP A 178 -40.61 37.35 -2.29
N LYS A 179 -40.53 38.07 -3.42
CA LYS A 179 -39.68 37.69 -4.55
C LYS A 179 -38.35 38.41 -4.45
N LEU A 180 -37.34 37.74 -3.91
CA LEU A 180 -36.01 38.30 -3.68
C LEU A 180 -34.93 37.49 -4.39
N ARG A 181 -33.77 38.12 -4.59
CA ARG A 181 -32.56 37.42 -5.01
C ARG A 181 -32.15 36.41 -3.95
N PHE A 182 -31.38 35.41 -4.31
CA PHE A 182 -31.00 34.36 -3.37
C PHE A 182 -29.58 33.87 -3.60
N ILE A 183 -29.00 33.32 -2.54
CA ILE A 183 -27.63 32.82 -2.57
C ILE A 183 -27.58 31.35 -2.22
N CYS A 184 -27.05 30.55 -3.13
CA CYS A 184 -26.82 29.13 -2.94
C CYS A 184 -25.44 28.88 -2.34
N GLN A 185 -25.34 27.91 -1.43
CA GLN A 185 -24.11 27.44 -0.81
C GLN A 185 -23.85 25.97 -1.17
N HIS A 186 -22.63 25.71 -1.60
CA HIS A 186 -22.10 24.37 -1.79
C HIS A 186 -20.84 24.20 -0.93
N LYS A 187 -20.68 23.05 -0.27
CA LYS A 187 -19.46 22.75 0.49
C LYS A 187 -18.30 22.50 -0.47
N MET A 188 -17.18 23.19 -0.32
CA MET A 188 -16.01 23.02 -1.17
C MET A 188 -15.33 21.68 -0.87
N PRO A 189 -15.43 20.66 -1.76
CA PRO A 189 -14.73 19.40 -1.57
C PRO A 189 -13.23 19.64 -1.70
N LYS A 190 -12.47 19.02 -0.80
CA LYS A 190 -11.01 19.12 -0.75
C LYS A 190 -10.45 17.75 -1.09
N VAL A 191 -9.84 17.62 -2.26
CA VAL A 191 -9.43 16.33 -2.84
C VAL A 191 -7.95 16.33 -3.22
N SER A 192 -7.32 15.16 -3.28
CA SER A 192 -5.97 15.05 -3.88
C SER A 192 -6.07 15.14 -5.41
N GLY A 193 -4.97 15.49 -6.08
CA GLY A 193 -4.93 15.59 -7.54
C GLY A 193 -5.49 14.35 -8.24
N GLN A 194 -5.12 13.15 -7.77
CA GLN A 194 -5.59 11.88 -8.34
C GLN A 194 -7.10 11.63 -8.15
N ASN A 195 -7.77 12.34 -7.25
CA ASN A 195 -9.20 12.15 -6.96
C ASN A 195 -10.09 13.26 -7.55
N ARG A 196 -9.53 14.25 -8.26
CA ARG A 196 -10.28 15.35 -8.90
C ARG A 196 -11.38 14.83 -9.83
N TYR A 197 -11.06 13.81 -10.65
CA TYR A 197 -12.00 13.19 -11.59
C TYR A 197 -13.29 12.68 -10.92
N ARG A 198 -13.26 12.28 -9.64
CA ARG A 198 -14.45 11.78 -8.93
C ARG A 198 -15.45 12.89 -8.66
N ILE A 199 -14.98 14.12 -8.45
CA ILE A 199 -15.84 15.28 -8.25
C ILE A 199 -16.45 15.67 -9.59
N TYR A 200 -15.66 15.73 -10.65
CA TYR A 200 -16.15 15.94 -12.01
C TYR A 200 -17.22 14.94 -12.43
N ASN A 201 -16.98 13.64 -12.26
CA ASN A 201 -17.97 12.61 -12.58
C ASN A 201 -19.28 12.75 -11.78
N ARG A 202 -19.20 13.22 -10.53
CA ARG A 202 -20.38 13.45 -9.70
C ARG A 202 -21.16 14.67 -10.16
N TRP A 203 -20.47 15.73 -10.57
CA TRP A 203 -21.09 16.98 -11.01
C TRP A 203 -21.51 16.96 -12.49
N ASN A 204 -21.01 16.02 -13.30
CA ASN A 204 -21.33 15.95 -14.73
C ASN A 204 -22.83 15.78 -15.03
N ALA A 205 -23.61 15.22 -14.10
CA ALA A 205 -25.06 15.15 -14.24
C ALA A 205 -25.76 16.51 -14.08
N THR A 206 -25.18 17.40 -13.25
CA THR A 206 -25.73 18.72 -12.91
C THR A 206 -25.14 19.82 -13.79
N TYR A 207 -23.85 19.68 -14.15
CA TYR A 207 -23.07 20.61 -14.95
C TYR A 207 -22.33 19.82 -16.05
N PRO A 208 -23.02 19.46 -17.15
CA PRO A 208 -22.43 18.67 -18.22
C PRO A 208 -21.29 19.43 -18.90
N ASN A 209 -20.12 18.81 -19.04
CA ASN A 209 -18.94 19.35 -19.73
C ASN A 209 -18.37 20.68 -19.19
N GLU A 210 -18.86 21.19 -18.06
CA GLU A 210 -18.33 22.41 -17.45
C GLU A 210 -17.19 22.12 -16.46
N GLN A 211 -16.18 23.00 -16.43
CA GLN A 211 -15.06 22.86 -15.51
C GLN A 211 -15.35 23.49 -14.15
N ALA A 212 -14.97 22.80 -13.08
CA ALA A 212 -15.03 23.31 -11.73
C ALA A 212 -14.08 24.50 -11.54
N ASN A 213 -14.48 25.47 -10.72
CA ASN A 213 -13.60 26.53 -10.24
C ASN A 213 -12.65 25.92 -9.20
N GLU A 214 -11.50 25.47 -9.67
CA GLU A 214 -10.49 24.81 -8.84
C GLU A 214 -9.48 25.79 -8.25
N VAL A 215 -9.10 25.56 -7.00
CA VAL A 215 -8.00 26.26 -6.32
C VAL A 215 -7.04 25.27 -5.71
N VAL A 216 -5.74 25.45 -5.99
CA VAL A 216 -4.69 24.67 -5.33
C VAL A 216 -4.52 25.19 -3.91
N LEU A 217 -4.58 24.28 -2.95
CA LEU A 217 -4.39 24.54 -1.53
C LEU A 217 -3.06 23.88 -1.12
N GLU A 218 -2.05 24.69 -0.83
CA GLU A 218 -0.76 24.26 -0.31
C GLU A 218 -0.88 23.91 1.17
N ILE A 219 -0.45 22.71 1.57
CA ILE A 219 -0.39 22.33 2.98
C ILE A 219 0.82 22.99 3.63
N LEU A 220 0.58 23.86 4.61
CA LEU A 220 1.62 24.43 5.47
C LEU A 220 2.14 23.32 6.40
N GLU A 221 3.45 23.27 6.63
CA GLU A 221 4.05 22.20 7.43
C GLU A 221 3.42 22.12 8.84
N PRO A 222 3.11 20.91 9.35
CA PRO A 222 2.50 20.77 10.66
C PRO A 222 3.46 21.30 11.75
N ARG A 223 3.01 22.23 12.59
CA ARG A 223 3.67 22.44 13.90
C ARG A 223 3.55 21.12 14.66
N GLU A 224 4.64 20.68 15.28
CA GLU A 224 4.83 19.31 15.82
C GLU A 224 3.72 18.82 16.78
N ASN A 225 2.89 19.72 17.31
CA ASN A 225 1.91 19.41 18.35
C ASN A 225 0.42 19.44 17.95
N ASP A 226 0.04 19.77 16.70
CA ASP A 226 -1.40 19.81 16.33
C ASP A 226 -1.77 18.78 15.25
N ARG A 227 -1.93 17.52 15.66
CA ARG A 227 -2.38 16.42 14.79
C ARG A 227 -3.88 16.50 14.45
N ARG A 228 -4.63 17.47 14.98
CA ARG A 228 -6.10 17.51 14.84
C ARG A 228 -6.56 18.30 13.60
N TYR A 229 -5.81 19.30 13.16
CA TYR A 229 -6.14 20.15 12.01
C TYR A 229 -4.93 20.35 11.10
N ARG A 230 -5.17 20.55 9.80
CA ARG A 230 -4.16 21.00 8.81
C ARG A 230 -4.42 22.45 8.46
N ARG A 231 -3.38 23.27 8.45
CA ARG A 231 -3.44 24.60 7.84
C ARG A 231 -3.08 24.49 6.36
N VAL A 232 -3.87 25.12 5.51
CA VAL A 232 -3.60 25.19 4.08
C VAL A 232 -3.71 26.63 3.59
N LYS A 233 -2.95 27.00 2.58
CA LYS A 233 -2.96 28.32 1.94
C LYS A 233 -3.41 28.16 0.48
N ALA A 234 -4.36 28.97 0.02
CA ALA A 234 -4.76 28.95 -1.37
C ALA A 234 -3.69 29.62 -2.25
N GLU A 235 -3.40 29.04 -3.41
CA GLU A 235 -2.49 29.61 -4.39
C GLU A 235 -3.00 31.00 -4.85
N GLY A 236 -2.12 32.01 -4.79
CA GLY A 236 -2.49 33.41 -5.08
C GLY A 236 -3.23 34.15 -3.96
N SER A 237 -3.38 33.57 -2.75
CA SER A 237 -4.05 34.22 -1.62
C SER A 237 -3.28 34.05 -0.31
N ASP A 238 -3.15 35.11 0.47
CA ASP A 238 -2.57 35.08 1.83
C ASP A 238 -3.50 34.47 2.90
N GLU A 239 -4.66 33.97 2.50
CA GLU A 239 -5.61 33.36 3.43
C GLU A 239 -5.19 31.95 3.87
N GLU A 240 -4.98 31.79 5.18
CA GLU A 240 -4.86 30.48 5.81
C GLU A 240 -6.24 29.86 6.13
N ILE A 241 -6.39 28.59 5.77
CA ILE A 241 -7.59 27.79 5.97
C ILE A 241 -7.28 26.60 6.87
N ILE A 242 -8.09 26.42 7.92
CA ILE A 242 -7.96 25.28 8.84
C ILE A 242 -8.89 24.15 8.40
N ILE A 243 -8.32 23.00 8.05
CA ILE A 243 -9.04 21.79 7.64
C ILE A 243 -8.93 20.73 8.76
N PRO A 244 -10.03 20.17 9.27
CA PRO A 244 -9.98 19.05 10.20
C PRO A 244 -9.33 17.81 9.58
N ASN A 245 -8.40 17.18 10.29
CA ASN A 245 -7.81 15.91 9.84
C ASN A 245 -8.89 14.81 9.86
N ARG A 246 -9.12 14.15 8.71
CA ARG A 246 -9.98 12.94 8.65
C ARG A 246 -9.39 11.87 9.57
N ARG A 247 -9.97 11.66 10.76
CA ARG A 247 -9.63 10.52 11.63
C ARG A 247 -9.88 9.22 10.87
N ARG A 248 -8.82 8.44 10.64
CA ARG A 248 -8.89 7.07 10.12
C ARG A 248 -9.54 6.20 11.21
N ASN A 249 -10.86 6.07 11.15
CA ASN A 249 -11.66 5.42 12.18
C ASN A 249 -11.49 3.89 12.11
N ASN A 250 -10.47 3.35 12.80
CA ASN A 250 -10.18 1.91 12.83
C ASN A 250 -11.05 1.09 13.81
N ASN A 251 -11.96 1.72 14.58
CA ASN A 251 -12.86 1.01 15.48
C ASN A 251 -14.29 1.00 14.95
N ARG A 252 -14.63 -0.04 14.18
CA ARG A 252 -16.00 -0.30 13.70
C ARG A 252 -16.55 -1.60 14.29
N ARG A 253 -16.44 -1.76 15.61
CA ARG A 253 -17.02 -2.94 16.28
C ARG A 253 -17.71 -2.73 17.62
N ASN A 254 -17.89 -1.51 18.14
CA ASN A 254 -18.69 -1.39 19.39
C ASN A 254 -19.34 -0.02 19.67
N ASN A 255 -19.78 0.73 18.65
CA ASN A 255 -20.53 1.96 18.91
C ASN A 255 -21.61 2.23 17.88
N GLN A 256 -22.58 1.30 17.81
CA GLN A 256 -23.76 1.44 16.95
C GLN A 256 -25.02 1.88 17.70
N ARG A 257 -24.88 2.30 18.96
CA ARG A 257 -26.02 2.82 19.76
C ARG A 257 -25.92 4.29 20.16
N ASN A 258 -24.84 5.02 19.85
CA ASN A 258 -24.72 6.43 20.28
C ASN A 258 -24.13 7.38 19.22
N ARG A 259 -24.53 7.20 17.94
CA ARG A 259 -24.12 8.07 16.83
C ARG A 259 -25.30 8.67 16.06
N GLN A 260 -26.44 8.85 16.73
CA GLN A 260 -27.43 9.82 16.30
C GLN A 260 -27.00 11.18 16.89
N ASN A 261 -26.97 12.24 16.08
CA ASN A 261 -26.52 13.61 16.38
C ASN A 261 -25.04 14.00 16.23
N GLN A 262 -24.43 13.74 15.07
CA GLN A 262 -23.45 14.71 14.54
C GLN A 262 -23.69 14.97 13.04
N ASN A 263 -24.21 16.18 12.75
CA ASN A 263 -24.38 16.87 11.47
C ASN A 263 -23.52 16.34 10.30
N GLN A 264 -24.03 15.38 9.54
CA GLN A 264 -23.49 15.04 8.22
C GLN A 264 -24.34 15.77 7.18
N HIS A 265 -23.73 16.73 6.48
CA HIS A 265 -24.37 17.55 5.47
C HIS A 265 -24.61 16.72 4.18
N PRO A 266 -25.74 16.88 3.47
CA PRO A 266 -26.10 16.13 2.26
C PRO A 266 -25.03 16.06 1.16
N ASN A 267 -24.17 17.08 1.11
CA ASN A 267 -23.12 17.24 0.10
C ASN A 267 -21.71 16.85 0.59
N ASP A 268 -21.55 16.32 1.81
CA ASP A 268 -20.27 15.75 2.25
C ASP A 268 -19.96 14.49 1.43
N VAL A 269 -18.67 14.26 1.15
CA VAL A 269 -18.17 13.11 0.37
C VAL A 269 -18.55 11.77 1.02
N ASN A 270 -18.95 11.78 2.30
CA ASN A 270 -19.38 10.61 3.06
C ASN A 270 -20.89 10.56 3.36
N TYR A 271 -21.71 11.47 2.83
CA TYR A 271 -23.15 11.46 3.09
C TYR A 271 -23.80 10.20 2.49
N GLN A 272 -24.49 9.42 3.33
CA GLN A 272 -25.41 8.37 2.88
C GLN A 272 -26.82 8.82 3.26
N PRO A 273 -27.79 8.89 2.33
CA PRO A 273 -29.16 9.18 2.68
C PRO A 273 -29.69 8.09 3.63
N GLY A 274 -30.24 8.50 4.77
CA GLY A 274 -30.89 7.59 5.69
C GLY A 274 -32.17 7.06 5.06
N GLN A 275 -32.19 5.78 4.66
CA GLN A 275 -33.46 5.13 4.32
C GLN A 275 -34.28 4.97 5.61
N GLN A 276 -35.24 5.86 5.84
CA GLN A 276 -36.39 5.54 6.68
C GLN A 276 -37.14 4.41 5.97
N ARG A 277 -36.87 3.17 6.38
CA ARG A 277 -37.79 2.06 6.14
C ARG A 277 -39.06 2.38 6.90
N GLN A 278 -40.04 2.99 6.25
CA GLN A 278 -41.42 2.92 6.72
C GLN A 278 -41.83 1.44 6.67
N ARG A 279 -41.74 0.77 7.82
CA ARG A 279 -42.42 -0.50 8.04
C ARG A 279 -43.89 -0.18 8.26
N ASN A 280 -44.64 -0.06 7.18
CA ASN A 280 -46.08 -0.22 7.20
C ASN A 280 -46.44 -1.26 6.16
N ARG A 281 -46.61 -2.51 6.61
CA ARG A 281 -47.58 -3.43 6.03
C ARG A 281 -48.29 -4.19 7.16
N PRO A 282 -49.62 -4.30 7.09
CA PRO A 282 -50.45 -4.72 8.21
C PRO A 282 -50.34 -6.21 8.50
N ARG A 283 -50.54 -6.54 9.78
CA ARG A 283 -50.52 -7.88 10.36
C ARG A 283 -51.76 -8.65 9.89
N VAL A 284 -51.54 -9.68 9.06
CA VAL A 284 -52.55 -10.73 8.83
C VAL A 284 -52.20 -11.90 9.73
N THR A 285 -53.11 -12.19 10.64
CA THR A 285 -53.10 -13.31 11.57
C THR A 285 -53.73 -14.50 10.86
N THR A 286 -53.02 -15.63 10.71
CA THR A 286 -53.67 -16.94 10.53
C THR A 286 -52.68 -18.07 10.81
N VAL A 287 -52.88 -18.66 11.99
CA VAL A 287 -52.83 -20.09 12.36
C VAL A 287 -52.30 -21.06 11.29
N ALA A 288 -51.25 -21.80 11.64
CA ALA A 288 -50.84 -23.03 10.97
C ALA A 288 -51.66 -24.22 11.48
N PRO A 289 -51.87 -25.26 10.65
CA PRO A 289 -51.92 -26.63 11.13
C PRO A 289 -50.75 -27.46 10.59
N ALA A 290 -50.50 -28.56 11.31
CA ALA A 290 -49.28 -29.37 11.28
C ALA A 290 -49.45 -30.74 10.61
N ALA A 291 -48.29 -31.23 10.12
CA ALA A 291 -47.85 -32.62 9.91
C ALA A 291 -48.53 -33.46 8.80
N PRO A 292 -47.97 -34.63 8.37
CA PRO A 292 -46.70 -35.29 8.74
C PRO A 292 -45.83 -35.80 7.57
N GLN A 293 -44.73 -36.46 7.94
CA GLN A 293 -43.61 -37.02 7.18
C GLN A 293 -43.94 -38.35 6.46
N SER A 294 -43.28 -38.66 5.33
CA SER A 294 -42.72 -40.00 5.06
C SER A 294 -41.78 -40.07 3.83
N ALA A 295 -40.71 -40.87 4.02
CA ALA A 295 -39.99 -41.75 3.08
C ALA A 295 -39.13 -41.20 1.91
N SER A 296 -37.80 -41.40 2.05
CA SER A 296 -36.84 -41.71 0.95
C SER A 296 -36.99 -43.20 0.52
N PRO A 297 -36.33 -43.76 -0.53
CA PRO A 297 -35.20 -43.24 -1.34
C PRO A 297 -35.25 -43.53 -2.87
N SER A 298 -34.29 -42.89 -3.57
CA SER A 298 -33.66 -43.25 -4.86
C SER A 298 -34.49 -43.59 -6.10
N ASN A 299 -34.34 -42.74 -7.12
CA ASN A 299 -33.90 -43.22 -8.44
C ASN A 299 -33.11 -42.10 -9.15
N ASP A 300 -31.84 -42.38 -9.39
CA ASP A 300 -31.02 -41.69 -10.38
C ASP A 300 -31.65 -41.90 -11.75
N VAL A 301 -32.19 -40.82 -12.33
CA VAL A 301 -32.28 -40.69 -13.78
C VAL A 301 -31.63 -39.36 -14.13
N LEU A 302 -30.47 -39.47 -14.77
CA LEU A 302 -29.82 -38.42 -15.52
C LEU A 302 -30.83 -37.73 -16.43
N ALA A 303 -31.31 -36.56 -16.00
CA ALA A 303 -32.08 -35.66 -16.85
C ALA A 303 -31.14 -34.66 -17.52
N SER A 304 -31.17 -34.68 -18.84
CA SER A 304 -30.39 -33.92 -19.80
C SER A 304 -30.23 -32.43 -19.46
N ARG A 305 -29.04 -31.91 -19.76
CA ARG A 305 -28.71 -30.47 -19.78
C ARG A 305 -29.84 -29.69 -20.47
N PRO A 306 -30.43 -28.66 -19.85
CA PRO A 306 -31.22 -27.71 -20.61
C PRO A 306 -30.26 -26.92 -21.52
N SER A 307 -30.67 -26.77 -22.77
CA SER A 307 -30.07 -25.90 -23.77
C SER A 307 -29.91 -24.46 -23.23
N PRO A 308 -29.02 -23.63 -23.84
CA PRO A 308 -28.70 -22.31 -23.32
C PRO A 308 -29.88 -21.36 -23.49
N GLN A 309 -30.78 -21.32 -22.50
CA GLN A 309 -31.77 -20.28 -22.39
C GLN A 309 -31.07 -18.96 -22.06
N GLN A 310 -31.45 -17.92 -22.82
CA GLN A 310 -30.90 -16.58 -22.78
C GLN A 310 -30.82 -16.05 -21.34
N VAL A 311 -29.59 -15.93 -20.82
CA VAL A 311 -29.32 -15.33 -19.51
C VAL A 311 -29.88 -13.91 -19.52
N THR A 312 -30.99 -13.71 -18.81
CA THR A 312 -31.69 -12.44 -18.79
C THR A 312 -30.80 -11.34 -18.21
N GLN A 313 -31.08 -10.07 -18.52
CA GLN A 313 -30.33 -8.93 -17.96
C GLN A 313 -30.35 -8.94 -16.41
N TYR A 314 -31.42 -9.49 -15.83
CA TYR A 314 -31.57 -9.71 -14.39
C TYR A 314 -30.62 -10.78 -13.85
N ASP A 315 -30.46 -11.91 -14.56
CA ASP A 315 -29.55 -12.98 -14.18
C ASP A 315 -28.08 -12.55 -14.28
N ARG A 316 -27.71 -11.77 -15.31
CA ARG A 316 -26.37 -11.16 -15.40
C ARG A 316 -26.12 -10.18 -14.25
N LYS A 317 -27.14 -9.42 -13.82
CA LYS A 317 -27.05 -8.51 -12.68
C LYS A 317 -26.90 -9.28 -11.37
N LEU A 318 -27.63 -10.37 -11.19
CA LEU A 318 -27.58 -11.25 -10.02
C LEU A 318 -26.24 -12.00 -9.93
N GLN A 319 -25.70 -12.47 -11.05
CA GLN A 319 -24.40 -13.12 -11.12
C GLN A 319 -23.26 -12.13 -10.80
N ARG A 320 -23.30 -10.92 -11.36
CA ARG A 320 -22.39 -9.82 -11.00
C ARG A 320 -22.50 -9.42 -9.52
N GLN A 321 -23.70 -9.49 -8.94
CA GLN A 321 -23.91 -9.20 -7.52
C GLN A 321 -23.31 -10.30 -6.62
N ARG A 322 -23.55 -11.58 -6.94
CA ARG A 322 -22.95 -12.74 -6.24
C ARG A 322 -21.43 -12.74 -6.34
N GLU A 323 -20.87 -12.37 -7.50
CA GLU A 323 -19.43 -12.26 -7.70
C GLU A 323 -18.83 -11.08 -6.92
N ARG A 324 -19.51 -9.92 -6.90
CA ARG A 324 -19.12 -8.78 -6.05
C ARG A 324 -19.13 -9.15 -4.56
N GLU A 325 -20.09 -9.96 -4.11
CA GLU A 325 -20.13 -10.47 -2.74
C GLU A 325 -19.01 -11.45 -2.43
N ARG A 326 -18.73 -12.41 -3.32
CA ARG A 326 -17.57 -13.31 -3.16
C ARG A 326 -16.26 -12.54 -3.10
N ARG A 327 -16.02 -11.58 -4.00
CA ARG A 327 -14.83 -10.70 -3.96
C ARG A 327 -14.78 -9.86 -2.67
N ARG A 328 -15.93 -9.46 -2.10
CA ARG A 328 -16.00 -8.78 -0.79
C ARG A 328 -15.64 -9.71 0.36
N GLN A 329 -16.06 -10.97 0.34
CA GLN A 329 -15.72 -11.97 1.36
C GLN A 329 -14.23 -12.34 1.32
N VAL A 330 -13.64 -12.54 0.14
CA VAL A 330 -12.20 -12.82 -0.02
C VAL A 330 -11.36 -11.66 0.53
N ARG A 331 -11.65 -10.42 0.13
CA ARG A 331 -10.97 -9.22 0.67
C ARG A 331 -11.15 -9.05 2.18
N ARG A 332 -12.23 -9.60 2.77
CA ARG A 332 -12.46 -9.59 4.22
C ARG A 332 -11.60 -10.64 4.92
N GLN A 333 -11.47 -11.84 4.34
CA GLN A 333 -10.59 -12.89 4.85
C GLN A 333 -9.12 -12.49 4.76
N GLU A 334 -8.68 -11.90 3.65
CA GLU A 334 -7.30 -11.37 3.49
C GLU A 334 -6.97 -10.30 4.54
N ARG A 335 -7.88 -9.34 4.78
CA ARG A 335 -7.70 -8.34 5.84
C ARG A 335 -7.64 -8.96 7.23
N GLN A 336 -8.40 -10.03 7.48
CA GLN A 336 -8.34 -10.75 8.75
C GLN A 336 -7.02 -11.51 8.93
N LYS A 337 -6.49 -12.14 7.87
CA LYS A 337 -5.17 -12.78 7.88
C LYS A 337 -4.07 -11.75 8.16
N LEU A 338 -4.05 -10.64 7.41
CA LEU A 338 -3.07 -9.57 7.59
C LEU A 338 -3.13 -8.94 8.99
N ALA A 339 -4.32 -8.76 9.56
CA ALA A 339 -4.48 -8.26 10.92
C ALA A 339 -3.97 -9.24 11.99
N ARG A 340 -4.13 -10.56 11.77
CA ARG A 340 -3.57 -11.60 12.66
C ARG A 340 -2.04 -11.61 12.61
N GLU A 341 -1.48 -11.43 11.43
CA GLU A 341 -0.04 -11.36 11.20
C GLU A 341 0.59 -10.12 11.85
N GLN A 342 0.01 -8.93 11.64
CA GLN A 342 0.44 -7.69 12.31
C GLN A 342 0.34 -7.79 13.85
N LYS A 343 -0.66 -8.50 14.38
CA LYS A 343 -0.79 -8.73 15.81
C LYS A 343 0.33 -9.64 16.35
N ARG A 344 0.70 -10.69 15.61
CA ARG A 344 1.82 -11.58 15.97
C ARG A 344 3.14 -10.83 15.93
N GLU A 345 3.37 -10.01 14.90
CA GLU A 345 4.57 -9.19 14.78
C GLU A 345 4.69 -8.17 15.91
N LYS A 346 3.59 -7.49 16.26
CA LYS A 346 3.56 -6.56 17.39
C LYS A 346 3.87 -7.25 18.72
N GLN A 347 3.35 -8.47 18.93
CA GLN A 347 3.67 -9.26 20.13
C GLN A 347 5.14 -9.69 20.15
N ARG A 348 5.73 -10.01 19.00
CA ARG A 348 7.17 -10.32 18.88
C ARG A 348 8.02 -9.12 19.28
N ARG A 349 7.75 -7.94 18.71
CA ARG A 349 8.45 -6.68 19.05
C ARG A 349 8.34 -6.34 20.54
N GLN A 350 7.16 -6.53 21.14
CA GLN A 350 6.97 -6.31 22.59
C GLN A 350 7.71 -7.32 23.48
N ARG A 351 7.97 -8.55 23.01
CA ARG A 351 8.80 -9.53 23.73
C ARG A 351 10.27 -9.18 23.62
N GLU A 352 10.73 -8.82 22.42
CA GLU A 352 12.10 -8.34 22.16
C GLU A 352 12.43 -7.10 23.02
N GLU A 353 11.49 -6.15 23.11
CA GLU A 353 11.65 -4.94 23.94
C GLU A 353 11.71 -5.25 25.45
N ARG A 354 10.88 -6.18 25.95
CA ARG A 354 10.95 -6.64 27.35
C ARG A 354 12.28 -7.32 27.67
N GLN A 355 12.76 -8.18 26.77
CA GLN A 355 14.07 -8.83 26.93
C GLN A 355 15.21 -7.81 26.92
N ARG A 356 15.12 -6.76 26.07
CA ARG A 356 16.10 -5.67 26.04
C ARG A 356 16.13 -4.89 27.36
N VAL A 357 14.96 -4.54 27.92
CA VAL A 357 14.86 -3.85 29.22
C VAL A 357 15.37 -4.72 30.36
N GLN A 358 15.14 -6.04 30.30
CA GLN A 358 15.62 -6.97 31.31
C GLN A 358 17.16 -7.11 31.30
N ARG A 359 17.78 -7.13 30.12
CA ARG A 359 19.26 -7.10 29.97
C ARG A 359 19.86 -5.81 30.55
N LEU A 360 19.26 -4.66 30.25
CA LEU A 360 19.72 -3.37 30.80
C LEU A 360 19.63 -3.32 32.33
N ARG A 361 18.58 -3.90 32.93
CA ARG A 361 18.48 -4.02 34.40
C ARG A 361 19.52 -4.94 35.00
N GLN A 362 19.87 -6.03 34.33
CA GLN A 362 20.93 -6.95 34.78
C GLN A 362 22.31 -6.28 34.72
N GLU A 363 22.60 -5.51 33.66
CA GLU A 363 23.82 -4.71 33.56
C GLU A 363 23.90 -3.63 34.66
N GLU A 364 22.77 -2.97 34.97
CA GLU A 364 22.73 -1.98 36.05
C GLU A 364 22.92 -2.60 37.44
N GLN A 365 22.37 -3.81 37.68
CA GLN A 365 22.61 -4.57 38.91
C GLN A 365 24.07 -5.02 39.03
N GLN A 366 24.70 -5.45 37.93
CA GLN A 366 26.12 -5.79 37.91
C GLN A 366 27.02 -4.58 38.20
N ARG A 367 26.66 -3.39 37.67
CA ARG A 367 27.35 -2.13 37.99
C ARG A 367 27.22 -1.76 39.47
N ARG A 368 26.01 -1.87 40.05
CA ARG A 368 25.80 -1.62 41.49
C ARG A 368 26.53 -2.62 42.39
N GLN A 369 26.65 -3.88 41.96
CA GLN A 369 27.45 -4.88 42.67
C GLN A 369 28.94 -4.58 42.57
N GLN A 370 29.44 -4.10 41.43
CA GLN A 370 30.84 -3.65 41.31
C GLN A 370 31.13 -2.40 42.16
N GLU A 371 30.18 -1.47 42.29
CA GLU A 371 30.31 -0.29 43.17
C GLU A 371 30.24 -0.62 44.68
N GLN A 372 29.68 -1.78 45.07
CA GLN A 372 29.66 -2.25 46.47
C GLN A 372 30.88 -3.06 46.87
N VAL A 373 31.71 -3.53 45.92
CA VAL A 373 32.88 -4.38 46.20
C VAL A 373 34.16 -3.57 46.47
N SER A 374 34.12 -2.24 46.35
CA SER A 374 35.29 -1.36 46.56
C SER A 374 35.40 -0.71 47.95
N ASN A 375 34.49 -1.02 48.88
CA ASN A 375 34.59 -0.60 50.28
C ASN A 375 34.23 -1.78 51.18
N ASP A 376 35.22 -2.45 51.77
CA ASP A 376 35.22 -2.84 53.20
C ASP A 376 36.39 -3.79 53.51
N ASP A 377 37.19 -3.37 54.50
CA ASP A 377 38.37 -4.01 55.09
C ASP A 377 37.93 -4.91 56.28
N PRO A 378 38.44 -6.14 56.47
CA PRO A 378 37.85 -7.09 57.43
C PRO A 378 38.53 -7.02 58.82
N LYS A 379 37.73 -6.91 59.90
CA LYS A 379 38.17 -7.17 61.29
C LYS A 379 37.36 -8.29 61.96
N ARG A 380 38.10 -9.07 62.73
CA ARG A 380 37.82 -10.36 63.42
C ARG A 380 36.89 -10.25 64.64
N PRO A 381 36.39 -11.40 65.17
CA PRO A 381 35.29 -11.50 66.13
C PRO A 381 35.75 -11.64 67.59
N GLU A 382 34.85 -11.37 68.55
CA GLU A 382 35.04 -11.71 69.96
C GLU A 382 33.71 -12.09 70.64
N VAL A 383 33.80 -13.01 71.60
CA VAL A 383 32.72 -13.75 72.30
C VAL A 383 32.74 -13.43 73.80
N ASP A 384 31.57 -13.64 74.41
CA ASP A 384 31.07 -13.44 75.78
C ASP A 384 31.86 -13.93 77.03
N GLU A 385 31.57 -13.19 78.12
CA GLU A 385 31.34 -13.57 79.54
C GLU A 385 32.47 -13.78 80.60
N LEU A 386 32.49 -12.82 81.56
CA LEU A 386 32.44 -12.90 83.05
C LEU A 386 33.06 -14.11 83.82
N ARG A 387 34.01 -13.84 84.75
CA ARG A 387 33.87 -13.96 86.25
C ARG A 387 35.21 -13.78 87.01
N GLN A 388 35.07 -13.52 88.31
CA GLN A 388 36.01 -12.90 89.25
C GLN A 388 36.87 -13.86 90.13
N ARG A 389 38.02 -13.31 90.59
CA ARG A 389 38.70 -13.38 91.93
C ARG A 389 39.74 -14.47 92.29
N SER A 390 40.95 -13.95 92.58
CA SER A 390 41.80 -14.07 93.81
C SER A 390 42.42 -15.43 94.17
N GLU A 391 43.72 -15.64 93.91
CA GLU A 391 44.90 -15.38 94.79
C GLU A 391 45.04 -16.37 95.96
N GLU A 392 46.03 -17.26 95.87
CA GLU A 392 46.94 -17.62 96.97
C GLU A 392 48.05 -18.54 96.44
N ASP A 393 49.14 -17.89 96.02
CA ASP A 393 50.24 -18.48 95.25
C ASP A 393 51.56 -18.04 95.88
N LYS A 394 52.07 -18.79 96.89
CA LYS A 394 53.43 -18.56 97.42
C LYS A 394 54.16 -19.72 98.09
N GLU A 395 53.56 -20.89 98.31
CA GLU A 395 54.31 -22.07 98.79
C GLU A 395 54.57 -23.15 97.72
N ARG A 396 54.04 -22.97 96.50
CA ARG A 396 54.28 -23.88 95.34
C ARG A 396 55.57 -23.57 94.58
N LYS A 397 56.11 -22.36 94.74
CA LYS A 397 57.14 -21.76 93.88
C LYS A 397 58.54 -22.38 93.95
N LEU A 398 58.87 -23.17 94.98
CA LEU A 398 60.22 -23.75 95.11
C LEU A 398 60.33 -25.21 94.61
N ARG A 399 59.23 -25.97 94.56
CA ARG A 399 59.19 -27.31 93.92
C ARG A 399 58.86 -27.24 92.44
N GLU A 400 58.14 -26.19 92.03
CA GLU A 400 57.86 -25.93 90.61
C GLU A 400 59.12 -25.62 89.82
N GLU A 401 60.13 -24.96 90.38
CA GLU A 401 61.29 -24.48 89.61
C GLU A 401 62.21 -25.60 89.07
N GLN A 402 62.31 -26.74 89.77
CA GLN A 402 63.07 -27.90 89.29
C GLN A 402 62.27 -28.80 88.33
N GLN A 403 60.95 -28.96 88.54
CA GLN A 403 60.07 -29.61 87.54
C GLN A 403 59.92 -28.75 86.29
N LYS A 404 60.00 -27.42 86.42
CA LYS A 404 59.91 -26.45 85.32
C LYS A 404 61.07 -26.59 84.34
N LYS A 405 62.31 -26.80 84.80
CA LYS A 405 63.47 -26.97 83.89
C LYS A 405 63.42 -28.27 83.06
N GLN A 406 62.95 -29.39 83.63
CA GLN A 406 62.78 -30.64 82.87
C GLN A 406 61.57 -30.59 81.93
N ARG A 407 60.48 -29.94 82.35
CA ARG A 407 59.33 -29.67 81.48
C ARG A 407 59.68 -28.69 80.37
N GLU A 408 60.48 -27.66 80.63
CA GLU A 408 60.91 -26.69 79.62
C GLU A 408 61.75 -27.34 78.51
N GLU A 409 62.58 -28.35 78.82
CA GLU A 409 63.37 -29.05 77.80
C GLU A 409 62.53 -30.07 76.99
N GLN A 410 61.58 -30.77 77.62
CA GLN A 410 60.61 -31.62 76.92
C GLN A 410 59.61 -30.80 76.09
N ASP A 411 59.12 -29.69 76.64
CA ASP A 411 58.27 -28.73 75.95
C ASP A 411 59.01 -28.08 74.79
N LYS A 412 60.31 -27.79 74.91
CA LYS A 412 61.10 -27.23 73.81
C LYS A 412 61.23 -28.23 72.66
N LYS A 413 61.51 -29.51 72.95
CA LYS A 413 61.52 -30.57 71.91
C LYS A 413 60.15 -30.79 71.28
N GLN A 414 59.08 -30.80 72.08
CA GLN A 414 57.71 -30.91 71.57
C GLN A 414 57.28 -29.68 70.75
N ARG A 415 57.70 -28.47 71.14
CA ARG A 415 57.47 -27.24 70.37
C ARG A 415 58.25 -27.22 69.07
N ASP A 416 59.52 -27.63 69.07
CA ASP A 416 60.33 -27.71 67.84
C ASP A 416 59.75 -28.76 66.87
N GLU A 417 59.23 -29.87 67.38
CA GLU A 417 58.57 -30.92 66.58
C GLU A 417 57.17 -30.51 66.09
N GLN A 418 56.39 -29.80 66.92
CA GLN A 418 55.13 -29.17 66.52
C GLN A 418 55.32 -28.05 65.51
N ASP A 419 56.34 -27.21 65.66
CA ASP A 419 56.66 -26.13 64.73
C ASP A 419 57.14 -26.68 63.38
N LYS A 420 57.89 -27.78 63.39
CA LYS A 420 58.28 -28.48 62.15
C LYS A 420 57.05 -29.05 61.45
N LYS A 421 56.17 -29.74 62.18
CA LYS A 421 54.93 -30.30 61.63
C LYS A 421 53.99 -29.20 61.12
N HIS A 422 53.85 -28.09 61.85
CA HIS A 422 53.04 -26.94 61.44
C HIS A 422 53.61 -26.26 60.18
N ARG A 423 54.94 -26.20 60.01
CA ARG A 423 55.55 -25.70 58.76
C ARG A 423 55.28 -26.64 57.59
N GLU A 424 55.41 -27.94 57.79
CA GLU A 424 55.10 -28.95 56.76
C GLU A 424 53.61 -28.89 56.37
N ASP A 425 52.69 -28.81 57.34
CA ASP A 425 51.25 -28.67 57.12
C ASP A 425 50.91 -27.33 56.42
N GLN A 426 51.61 -26.23 56.75
CA GLN A 426 51.45 -24.94 56.06
C GLN A 426 51.95 -24.98 54.61
N GLU A 427 53.09 -25.61 54.36
CA GLU A 427 53.61 -25.78 53.00
C GLU A 427 52.68 -26.67 52.16
N GLU A 428 52.14 -27.74 52.74
CA GLU A 428 51.16 -28.60 52.09
C GLU A 428 49.86 -27.85 51.78
N TYR A 429 49.35 -27.07 52.73
CA TYR A 429 48.19 -26.20 52.54
C TYR A 429 48.41 -25.16 51.43
N GLN A 430 49.59 -24.53 51.38
CA GLN A 430 49.93 -23.58 50.32
C GLN A 430 49.97 -24.25 48.95
N ARG A 431 50.58 -25.44 48.83
CA ARG A 431 50.60 -26.24 47.59
C ARG A 431 49.20 -26.69 47.17
N GLU A 432 48.32 -26.99 48.12
CA GLU A 432 46.93 -27.32 47.81
C GLU A 432 46.14 -26.10 47.32
N GLN A 433 46.31 -24.94 47.94
CA GLN A 433 45.71 -23.68 47.47
C GLN A 433 46.22 -23.25 46.08
N GLU A 434 47.48 -23.49 45.78
CA GLU A 434 48.06 -23.23 44.46
C GLU A 434 47.50 -24.20 43.40
N ARG A 435 47.34 -25.49 43.74
CA ARG A 435 46.66 -26.47 42.88
C ARG A 435 45.19 -26.12 42.62
N ILE A 436 44.48 -25.61 43.62
CA ILE A 436 43.08 -25.15 43.46
C ILE A 436 43.04 -23.93 42.55
N ARG A 437 43.90 -22.93 42.76
CA ARG A 437 43.99 -21.75 41.87
C ARG A 437 44.33 -22.11 40.43
N GLN A 438 45.28 -22.99 40.20
CA GLN A 438 45.61 -23.47 38.85
C GLN A 438 44.43 -24.19 38.19
N LYS A 439 43.68 -25.02 38.93
CA LYS A 439 42.46 -25.67 38.42
C LYS A 439 41.37 -24.65 38.10
N GLU A 440 41.19 -23.62 38.94
CA GLU A 440 40.22 -22.54 38.71
C GLU A 440 40.60 -21.71 37.47
N GLU A 441 41.88 -21.39 37.27
CA GLU A 441 42.37 -20.69 36.08
C GLU A 441 42.22 -21.53 34.81
N GLU A 442 42.56 -22.83 34.86
CA GLU A 442 42.32 -23.75 33.74
C GLU A 442 40.83 -23.87 33.41
N GLN A 443 39.98 -23.93 34.43
CA GLN A 443 38.53 -23.99 34.26
C GLN A 443 37.98 -22.68 33.67
N GLN A 444 38.48 -21.52 34.11
CA GLN A 444 38.15 -20.23 33.52
C GLN A 444 38.62 -20.11 32.07
N ALA A 445 39.85 -20.55 31.75
CA ALA A 445 40.37 -20.56 30.39
C ALA A 445 39.60 -21.54 29.47
N SER A 446 39.14 -22.67 30.01
CA SER A 446 38.27 -23.62 29.31
C SER A 446 36.90 -22.99 29.01
N ASN A 447 36.27 -22.38 30.01
CA ASN A 447 34.99 -21.68 29.86
C ASN A 447 35.09 -20.53 28.85
N HIS A 448 36.17 -19.75 28.88
CA HIS A 448 36.40 -18.67 27.92
C HIS A 448 36.55 -19.19 26.48
N ARG A 449 37.29 -20.28 26.28
CA ARG A 449 37.41 -20.95 24.97
C ARG A 449 36.07 -21.48 24.48
N GLN A 450 35.26 -22.03 25.37
CA GLN A 450 33.92 -22.50 25.02
C GLN A 450 33.00 -21.35 24.62
N GLN A 451 33.05 -20.23 25.35
CA GLN A 451 32.29 -19.02 25.02
C GLN A 451 32.68 -18.41 23.67
N LEU A 452 33.97 -18.42 23.31
CA LEU A 452 34.44 -17.98 22.00
C LEU A 452 33.90 -18.86 20.87
N LYS A 453 33.88 -20.19 21.05
CA LYS A 453 33.29 -21.13 20.08
C LYS A 453 31.79 -20.90 19.93
N GLU A 454 31.06 -20.74 21.03
CA GLU A 454 29.62 -20.45 21.01
C GLU A 454 29.33 -19.13 20.27
N ASN A 455 30.14 -18.09 20.49
CA ASN A 455 30.02 -16.82 19.79
C ASN A 455 30.28 -16.96 18.27
N GLN A 456 31.30 -17.72 17.87
CA GLN A 456 31.58 -17.99 16.44
C GLN A 456 30.43 -18.77 15.79
N GLU A 457 29.94 -19.84 16.44
CA GLU A 457 28.79 -20.60 15.95
C GLU A 457 27.51 -19.75 15.88
N GLN A 458 27.34 -18.79 16.79
CA GLN A 458 26.22 -17.86 16.74
C GLN A 458 26.33 -16.92 15.54
N GLN A 459 27.51 -16.37 15.27
CA GLN A 459 27.77 -15.52 14.10
C GLN A 459 27.52 -16.28 12.79
N ASP A 460 27.98 -17.53 12.68
CA ASP A 460 27.75 -18.37 11.50
C ASP A 460 26.25 -18.69 11.31
N ARG A 461 25.54 -18.97 12.41
CA ARG A 461 24.07 -19.15 12.38
C ARG A 461 23.35 -17.89 11.92
N GLU A 462 23.77 -16.72 12.38
CA GLU A 462 23.20 -15.43 11.98
C GLU A 462 23.48 -15.12 10.50
N LEU A 463 24.69 -15.41 10.02
CA LEU A 463 25.07 -15.24 8.61
C LEU A 463 24.27 -16.17 7.71
N LYS A 464 24.13 -17.44 8.06
CA LYS A 464 23.31 -18.42 7.32
C LYS A 464 21.84 -18.01 7.30
N ALA A 465 21.31 -17.53 8.43
CA ALA A 465 19.95 -17.01 8.50
C ALA A 465 19.78 -15.73 7.65
N LYS A 466 20.81 -14.89 7.51
CA LYS A 466 20.79 -13.72 6.63
C LYS A 466 20.77 -14.13 5.16
N GLN A 467 21.64 -15.05 4.74
CA GLN A 467 21.65 -15.59 3.38
C GLN A 467 20.31 -16.24 3.00
N GLN A 468 19.72 -17.02 3.91
CA GLN A 468 18.38 -17.60 3.69
C GLN A 468 17.28 -16.54 3.53
N ARG A 469 17.32 -15.46 4.32
CA ARG A 469 16.37 -14.34 4.16
C ARG A 469 16.53 -13.64 2.82
N GLU A 470 17.76 -13.42 2.37
CA GLU A 470 18.04 -12.81 1.07
C GLU A 470 17.59 -13.71 -0.10
N GLN A 471 17.80 -15.02 -0.01
CA GLN A 471 17.28 -15.98 -0.99
C GLN A 471 15.75 -15.96 -1.05
N GLN A 472 15.08 -16.01 0.10
CA GLN A 472 13.61 -15.94 0.17
C GLN A 472 13.07 -14.63 -0.40
N GLU A 473 13.78 -13.51 -0.19
CA GLU A 473 13.40 -12.22 -0.76
C GLU A 473 13.55 -12.22 -2.29
N ARG A 474 14.62 -12.80 -2.85
CA ARG A 474 14.80 -12.95 -4.30
C ARG A 474 13.73 -13.82 -4.93
N GLU A 475 13.43 -14.98 -4.35
CA GLU A 475 12.36 -15.88 -4.82
C GLU A 475 10.99 -15.18 -4.76
N TYR A 476 10.72 -14.44 -3.68
CA TYR A 476 9.48 -13.66 -3.57
C TYR A 476 9.37 -12.59 -4.66
N GLN A 477 10.46 -11.90 -4.99
CA GLN A 477 10.48 -10.90 -6.06
C GLN A 477 10.32 -11.53 -7.44
N GLN A 478 10.95 -12.69 -7.71
CA GLN A 478 10.75 -13.47 -8.94
C GLN A 478 9.28 -13.88 -9.10
N LEU A 479 8.70 -14.52 -8.08
CA LEU A 479 7.30 -14.94 -8.08
C LEU A 479 6.32 -13.77 -8.26
N LYS A 480 6.67 -12.60 -7.71
CA LYS A 480 5.88 -11.38 -7.89
C LYS A 480 5.92 -10.91 -9.35
N ARG A 481 7.09 -10.92 -10.00
CA ARG A 481 7.23 -10.56 -11.43
C ARG A 481 6.46 -11.52 -12.33
N GLU A 482 6.55 -12.83 -12.07
CA GLU A 482 5.79 -13.85 -12.81
C GLU A 482 4.28 -13.63 -12.71
N ARG A 483 3.77 -13.39 -11.49
CA ARG A 483 2.33 -13.10 -11.30
C ARG A 483 1.89 -11.81 -11.98
N GLU A 484 2.74 -10.77 -12.00
CA GLU A 484 2.46 -9.53 -12.74
C GLU A 484 2.40 -9.79 -14.25
N LEU A 485 3.32 -10.58 -14.79
CA LEU A 485 3.35 -10.97 -16.20
C LEU A 485 2.13 -11.84 -16.56
N GLU A 486 1.78 -12.82 -15.74
CA GLU A 486 0.61 -13.68 -15.93
C GLU A 486 -0.69 -12.85 -15.92
N LEU A 487 -0.81 -11.90 -14.99
CA LEU A 487 -1.97 -11.00 -14.94
C LEU A 487 -2.05 -10.10 -16.18
N LEU A 488 -0.92 -9.66 -16.74
CA LEU A 488 -0.88 -8.90 -18.00
C LEU A 488 -1.33 -9.76 -19.17
N LYS A 489 -0.84 -11.01 -19.28
CA LYS A 489 -1.26 -11.98 -20.29
C LYS A 489 -2.76 -12.28 -20.21
N GLN A 490 -3.29 -12.49 -18.99
CA GLN A 490 -4.73 -12.68 -18.78
C GLN A 490 -5.54 -11.48 -19.27
N ARG A 491 -5.12 -10.24 -18.95
CA ARG A 491 -5.80 -9.02 -19.45
C ARG A 491 -5.75 -8.89 -20.97
N GLN A 492 -4.65 -9.27 -21.62
CA GLN A 492 -4.56 -9.32 -23.08
C GLN A 492 -5.57 -10.30 -23.66
N THR A 493 -5.67 -11.52 -23.10
CA THR A 493 -6.64 -12.51 -23.59
C THR A 493 -8.09 -12.07 -23.36
N GLU A 494 -8.39 -11.42 -22.23
CA GLU A 494 -9.71 -10.84 -21.98
C GLU A 494 -10.02 -9.70 -22.95
N ALA A 495 -9.05 -8.84 -23.25
CA ALA A 495 -9.20 -7.76 -24.23
C ALA A 495 -9.45 -8.29 -25.65
N ALA A 496 -8.72 -9.33 -26.07
CA ALA A 496 -8.94 -9.99 -27.37
C ALA A 496 -10.33 -10.62 -27.48
N ARG A 497 -10.81 -11.27 -26.40
CA ARG A 497 -12.19 -11.80 -26.34
C ARG A 497 -13.24 -10.69 -26.42
N GLN A 498 -13.00 -9.57 -25.77
CA GLN A 498 -13.91 -8.43 -25.82
C GLN A 498 -13.95 -7.80 -27.22
N GLN A 499 -12.80 -7.69 -27.89
CA GLN A 499 -12.71 -7.21 -29.27
C GLN A 499 -13.48 -8.11 -30.22
N ALA A 500 -13.30 -9.43 -30.17
CA ALA A 500 -14.05 -10.36 -31.00
C ALA A 500 -15.58 -10.26 -30.79
N ALA A 501 -16.03 -10.03 -29.55
CA ALA A 501 -17.44 -9.83 -29.24
C ALA A 501 -17.98 -8.48 -29.72
N ASP A 502 -17.17 -7.43 -29.68
CA ASP A 502 -17.52 -6.10 -30.20
C ASP A 502 -17.61 -6.14 -31.74
N ASP A 503 -16.69 -6.84 -32.43
CA ASP A 503 -16.69 -7.03 -33.88
C ASP A 503 -17.92 -7.83 -34.36
N GLU A 504 -18.30 -8.89 -33.63
CA GLU A 504 -19.52 -9.66 -33.90
C GLU A 504 -20.77 -8.80 -33.69
N ALA A 505 -20.79 -7.97 -32.64
CA ALA A 505 -21.88 -7.05 -32.38
C ALA A 505 -21.98 -5.95 -33.45
N GLU A 506 -20.86 -5.51 -34.03
CA GLU A 506 -20.83 -4.57 -35.15
C GLU A 506 -21.42 -5.19 -36.42
N LYS A 507 -21.04 -6.43 -36.77
CA LYS A 507 -21.65 -7.17 -37.88
C LYS A 507 -23.18 -7.27 -37.73
N LEU A 508 -23.65 -7.63 -36.54
CA LEU A 508 -25.08 -7.68 -36.22
C LEU A 508 -25.78 -6.31 -36.27
N ARG A 509 -25.07 -5.20 -36.03
CA ARG A 509 -25.62 -3.85 -36.21
C ARG A 509 -25.72 -3.51 -37.69
N GLN A 510 -24.68 -3.78 -38.47
CA GLN A 510 -24.68 -3.53 -39.92
C GLN A 510 -25.77 -4.33 -40.62
N GLU A 511 -25.98 -5.60 -40.26
CA GLU A 511 -27.06 -6.43 -40.80
C GLU A 511 -28.44 -5.86 -40.46
N ARG A 512 -28.65 -5.38 -39.23
CA ARG A 512 -29.90 -4.70 -38.84
C ARG A 512 -30.15 -3.42 -39.61
N ILE A 513 -29.12 -2.60 -39.82
CA ILE A 513 -29.22 -1.36 -40.60
C ILE A 513 -29.56 -1.69 -42.07
N GLN A 514 -28.91 -2.70 -42.66
CA GLN A 514 -29.24 -3.13 -44.02
C GLN A 514 -30.68 -3.61 -44.12
N LYS A 515 -31.15 -4.41 -43.16
CA LYS A 515 -32.53 -4.89 -43.11
C LYS A 515 -33.52 -3.74 -42.95
N GLN A 516 -33.21 -2.75 -42.12
CA GLN A 516 -34.02 -1.55 -41.94
C GLN A 516 -34.13 -0.74 -43.24
N ARG A 517 -33.01 -0.53 -43.95
CA ARG A 517 -32.98 0.16 -45.25
C ARG A 517 -33.78 -0.59 -46.32
N GLN A 518 -33.75 -1.92 -46.30
CA GLN A 518 -34.57 -2.75 -47.19
C GLN A 518 -36.07 -2.56 -46.92
N LEU A 519 -36.48 -2.59 -45.65
CA LEU A 519 -37.88 -2.35 -45.26
C LEU A 519 -38.34 -0.94 -45.64
N GLU A 520 -37.53 0.09 -45.38
CA GLU A 520 -37.86 1.47 -45.76
C GLU A 520 -37.98 1.66 -47.29
N ALA A 521 -37.15 0.95 -48.06
CA ALA A 521 -37.23 0.96 -49.52
C ALA A 521 -38.49 0.23 -50.03
N GLU A 522 -38.90 -0.85 -49.37
CA GLU A 522 -40.13 -1.58 -49.67
C GLU A 522 -41.37 -0.73 -49.35
N GLU A 523 -41.42 -0.12 -48.17
CA GLU A 523 -42.49 0.82 -47.79
C GLU A 523 -42.58 2.01 -48.75
N ARG A 524 -41.43 2.55 -49.21
CA ARG A 524 -41.41 3.63 -50.21
C ARG A 524 -42.09 3.20 -51.51
N ARG A 525 -41.79 1.99 -51.99
CA ARG A 525 -42.42 1.43 -53.20
C ARG A 525 -43.92 1.24 -53.02
N GLU A 526 -44.35 0.72 -51.87
CA GLU A 526 -45.79 0.57 -51.55
C GLU A 526 -46.51 1.93 -51.52
N ARG A 527 -45.93 2.95 -50.88
CA ARG A 527 -46.50 4.31 -50.85
C ARG A 527 -46.60 4.92 -52.25
N GLU A 528 -45.57 4.76 -53.08
CA GLU A 528 -45.58 5.21 -54.47
C GLU A 528 -46.67 4.51 -55.29
N GLU A 529 -46.85 3.20 -55.10
CA GLU A 529 -47.90 2.43 -55.76
C GLU A 529 -49.31 2.82 -55.30
N GLN A 530 -49.50 3.06 -53.99
CA GLN A 530 -50.77 3.58 -53.45
C GLN A 530 -51.10 4.96 -54.04
N HIS A 531 -50.12 5.86 -54.10
CA HIS A 531 -50.30 7.17 -54.73
C HIS A 531 -50.61 7.07 -56.23
N ARG A 532 -50.05 6.08 -56.93
CA ARG A 532 -50.39 5.81 -58.33
C ARG A 532 -51.84 5.37 -58.47
N LYS A 533 -52.28 4.41 -57.64
CA LYS A 533 -53.68 3.93 -57.63
C LYS A 533 -54.68 5.04 -57.31
N GLN A 534 -54.37 5.90 -56.33
CA GLN A 534 -55.22 7.05 -55.99
C GLN A 534 -55.34 8.06 -57.15
N ARG A 535 -54.26 8.32 -57.89
CA ARG A 535 -54.31 9.18 -59.08
C ARG A 535 -55.18 8.59 -60.18
N GLU A 536 -55.03 7.30 -60.46
CA GLU A 536 -55.86 6.59 -61.45
C GLU A 536 -57.35 6.60 -61.07
N GLU A 537 -57.67 6.42 -59.79
CA GLU A 537 -59.04 6.49 -59.28
C GLU A 537 -59.63 7.91 -59.36
N GLN A 538 -58.84 8.93 -58.99
CA GLN A 538 -59.24 10.33 -59.11
C GLN A 538 -59.51 10.72 -60.56
N GLU A 539 -58.63 10.35 -61.51
CA GLU A 539 -58.86 10.60 -62.93
C GLU A 539 -60.14 9.95 -63.44
N LYS A 540 -60.46 8.74 -62.94
CA LYS A 540 -61.70 8.05 -63.30
C LYS A 540 -62.94 8.79 -62.77
N LEU A 541 -62.88 9.28 -61.55
CA LEU A 541 -63.93 10.10 -60.96
C LEU A 541 -64.11 11.43 -61.72
N ASP A 542 -63.01 12.09 -62.08
CA ASP A 542 -63.02 13.34 -62.83
C ASP A 542 -63.64 13.16 -64.23
N ARG A 543 -63.35 12.04 -64.91
CA ARG A 543 -64.01 11.67 -66.18
C ARG A 543 -65.53 11.49 -66.00
N GLN A 544 -65.97 10.80 -64.95
CA GLN A 544 -67.40 10.63 -64.67
C GLN A 544 -68.10 11.95 -64.37
N ASN A 545 -67.47 12.82 -63.59
CA ASN A 545 -68.00 14.15 -63.30
C ASN A 545 -68.06 15.02 -64.56
N HIS A 546 -67.08 14.90 -65.45
CA HIS A 546 -67.10 15.56 -66.76
C HIS A 546 -68.26 15.11 -67.64
N GLU A 547 -68.52 13.81 -67.71
CA GLU A 547 -69.67 13.26 -68.44
C GLU A 547 -71.01 13.74 -67.86
N LYS A 548 -71.14 13.79 -66.53
CA LYS A 548 -72.33 14.33 -65.86
C LYS A 548 -72.57 15.80 -66.21
N ARG A 549 -71.52 16.64 -66.17
CA ARG A 549 -71.62 18.07 -66.55
C ARG A 549 -72.08 18.24 -67.99
N LYS A 550 -71.52 17.46 -68.93
CA LYS A 550 -71.95 17.47 -70.33
C LYS A 550 -73.42 17.06 -70.51
N ALA A 551 -73.86 16.02 -69.81
CA ALA A 551 -75.24 15.57 -69.88
C ALA A 551 -76.23 16.60 -69.31
N GLU A 552 -75.87 17.27 -68.21
CA GLU A 552 -76.65 18.35 -67.63
C GLU A 552 -76.75 19.57 -68.55
N GLU A 553 -75.63 19.97 -69.16
CA GLU A 553 -75.61 21.06 -70.15
C GLU A 553 -76.50 20.73 -71.35
N GLN A 554 -76.47 19.49 -71.84
CA GLN A 554 -77.33 19.04 -72.93
C GLN A 554 -78.81 19.11 -72.55
N ARG A 555 -79.18 18.67 -71.33
CA ARG A 555 -80.56 18.77 -70.84
C ARG A 555 -81.06 20.23 -70.77
N LEU A 556 -80.20 21.15 -70.31
CA LEU A 556 -80.54 22.57 -70.26
C LEU A 556 -80.73 23.18 -71.65
N ARG A 557 -79.95 22.74 -72.65
CA ARG A 557 -80.11 23.14 -74.05
C ARG A 557 -81.44 22.64 -74.63
N GLU A 558 -81.81 21.40 -74.37
CA GLU A 558 -83.10 20.83 -74.81
C GLU A 558 -84.29 21.57 -74.17
N GLU A 559 -84.22 21.89 -72.87
CA GLU A 559 -85.25 22.69 -72.18
C GLU A 559 -85.40 24.11 -72.75
N TYR A 560 -84.28 24.71 -73.17
CA TYR A 560 -84.28 26.01 -73.86
C TYR A 560 -84.93 25.93 -75.25
N GLU A 561 -84.64 24.90 -76.04
CA GLU A 561 -85.29 24.66 -77.34
C GLU A 561 -86.79 24.44 -77.21
N GLU A 562 -87.24 23.74 -76.16
CA GLU A 562 -88.65 23.54 -75.87
C GLU A 562 -89.35 24.87 -75.52
N LYS A 563 -88.73 25.71 -74.67
CA LYS A 563 -89.26 27.06 -74.35
C LYS A 563 -89.38 27.95 -75.59
N LEU A 564 -88.45 27.85 -76.54
CA LEU A 564 -88.51 28.55 -77.82
C LEU A 564 -89.70 28.11 -78.69
N LYS A 565 -90.07 26.82 -78.63
CA LYS A 565 -91.24 26.27 -79.35
C LYS A 565 -92.57 26.69 -78.72
N GLN A 566 -92.63 26.86 -77.40
CA GLN A 566 -93.83 27.25 -76.65
C GLN A 566 -94.12 28.77 -76.67
N ALA A 567 -93.15 29.60 -77.07
CA ALA A 567 -93.29 31.05 -77.11
C ALA A 567 -94.22 31.50 -78.25
N ASN A 568 -95.37 32.10 -77.89
CA ASN A 568 -96.42 32.50 -78.82
C ASN A 568 -96.28 33.96 -79.30
N THR A 569 -95.40 34.75 -78.65
CA THR A 569 -95.13 36.14 -79.02
C THR A 569 -93.64 36.39 -79.29
N GLU A 570 -93.34 37.35 -80.17
CA GLU A 570 -91.95 37.73 -80.50
C GLU A 570 -91.19 38.27 -79.26
N ARG A 571 -91.93 38.84 -78.31
CA ARG A 571 -91.40 39.35 -77.03
C ARG A 571 -90.92 38.21 -76.12
N GLU A 572 -91.66 37.10 -76.04
CA GLU A 572 -91.28 35.93 -75.24
C GLU A 572 -90.05 35.21 -75.82
N LYS A 573 -89.93 35.13 -77.15
CA LYS A 573 -88.73 34.60 -77.82
C LYS A 573 -87.48 35.42 -77.50
N LYS A 574 -87.57 36.75 -77.65
CA LYS A 574 -86.47 37.67 -77.31
C LYS A 574 -86.05 37.58 -75.83
N LEU A 575 -87.01 37.39 -74.92
CA LEU A 575 -86.73 37.22 -73.49
C LEU A 575 -86.01 35.89 -73.19
N ALA A 576 -86.43 34.79 -73.81
CA ALA A 576 -85.77 33.49 -73.67
C ALA A 576 -84.34 33.50 -74.25
N GLU A 577 -84.14 34.11 -75.41
CA GLU A 577 -82.81 34.31 -76.02
C GLU A 577 -81.89 35.15 -75.13
N ALA A 578 -82.40 36.24 -74.53
CA ALA A 578 -81.62 37.07 -73.60
C ALA A 578 -81.23 36.31 -72.31
N HIS A 579 -82.13 35.48 -71.77
CA HIS A 579 -81.83 34.64 -70.61
C HIS A 579 -80.77 33.58 -70.91
N GLU A 580 -80.82 32.96 -72.08
CA GLU A 580 -79.82 31.97 -72.49
C GLU A 580 -78.47 32.61 -72.82
N ALA A 581 -78.46 33.78 -73.47
CA ALA A 581 -77.24 34.56 -73.67
C ALA A 581 -76.56 34.91 -72.33
N LYS A 582 -77.34 35.36 -71.34
CA LYS A 582 -76.84 35.65 -70.00
C LYS A 582 -76.30 34.40 -69.29
N ARG A 583 -76.98 33.26 -69.41
CA ARG A 583 -76.52 31.99 -68.82
C ARG A 583 -75.17 31.56 -69.42
N ARG A 584 -75.00 31.69 -70.74
CA ARG A 584 -73.73 31.37 -71.42
C ARG A 584 -72.60 32.28 -70.99
N GLU A 585 -72.86 33.58 -70.88
CA GLU A 585 -71.90 34.55 -70.37
C GLU A 585 -71.50 34.23 -68.91
N GLU A 586 -72.47 33.91 -68.04
CA GLU A 586 -72.20 33.49 -66.65
C GLU A 586 -71.41 32.18 -66.58
N LEU A 587 -71.71 31.20 -67.44
CA LEU A 587 -71.01 29.93 -67.53
C LEU A 587 -69.55 30.11 -67.99
N GLU A 588 -69.30 30.92 -69.03
CA GLU A 588 -67.95 31.24 -69.50
C GLU A 588 -67.12 31.93 -68.42
N LEU A 589 -67.73 32.89 -67.70
CA LEU A 589 -67.06 33.62 -66.62
C LEU A 589 -66.81 32.74 -65.38
N GLN A 590 -67.63 31.72 -65.18
CA GLN A 590 -67.44 30.69 -64.16
C GLN A 590 -66.32 29.72 -64.56
N GLU A 591 -66.32 29.22 -65.79
CA GLU A 591 -65.29 28.30 -66.30
C GLU A 591 -63.90 28.95 -66.31
N GLN A 592 -63.80 30.23 -66.66
CA GLN A 592 -62.55 30.99 -66.56
C GLN A 592 -62.04 31.10 -65.11
N ARG A 593 -62.94 31.33 -64.14
CA ARG A 593 -62.58 31.40 -62.72
C ARG A 593 -62.15 30.04 -62.17
N GLU A 594 -62.88 28.99 -62.50
CA GLU A 594 -62.55 27.61 -62.13
C GLU A 594 -61.21 27.19 -62.73
N LYS A 595 -60.92 27.55 -63.99
CA LYS A 595 -59.63 27.27 -64.63
C LYS A 595 -58.46 27.99 -63.95
N GLN A 596 -58.62 29.28 -63.62
CA GLN A 596 -57.60 30.03 -62.87
C GLN A 596 -57.41 29.51 -61.44
N GLU A 597 -58.47 29.02 -60.81
CA GLU A 597 -58.38 28.43 -59.47
C GLU A 597 -57.72 27.05 -59.50
N ALA A 598 -58.04 26.22 -60.51
CA ALA A 598 -57.39 24.93 -60.74
C ALA A 598 -55.89 25.09 -61.03
N GLU A 599 -55.49 26.03 -61.90
CA GLU A 599 -54.07 26.31 -62.20
C GLU A 599 -53.32 26.78 -60.94
N ARG A 600 -53.93 27.64 -60.11
CA ARG A 600 -53.35 28.06 -58.82
C ARG A 600 -53.22 26.90 -57.84
N GLN A 601 -54.25 26.06 -57.71
CA GLN A 601 -54.20 24.90 -56.82
C GLN A 601 -53.16 23.86 -57.28
N GLU A 602 -53.00 23.67 -58.59
CA GLU A 602 -51.96 22.79 -59.15
C GLU A 602 -50.56 23.33 -58.87
N GLN A 603 -50.32 24.65 -59.03
CA GLN A 603 -49.05 25.28 -58.66
C GLN A 603 -48.72 25.10 -57.18
N ILE A 604 -49.67 25.37 -56.29
CA ILE A 604 -49.50 25.18 -54.84
C ILE A 604 -49.16 23.72 -54.53
N ARG A 605 -49.83 22.76 -55.18
CA ARG A 605 -49.59 21.33 -54.98
C ARG A 605 -48.19 20.91 -55.46
N LEU A 606 -47.72 21.45 -56.58
CA LEU A 606 -46.37 21.19 -57.10
C LEU A 606 -45.29 21.76 -56.17
N GLU A 607 -45.48 23.00 -55.70
CA GLU A 607 -44.58 23.64 -54.74
C GLU A 607 -44.50 22.84 -53.42
N GLN A 608 -45.64 22.42 -52.88
CA GLN A 608 -45.70 21.58 -51.67
C GLN A 608 -44.97 20.25 -51.86
N MET A 609 -45.18 19.56 -52.99
CA MET A 609 -44.47 18.30 -53.27
C MET A 609 -42.95 18.51 -53.43
N GLU A 610 -42.52 19.62 -54.03
CA GLU A 610 -41.09 19.94 -54.16
C GLU A 610 -40.47 20.28 -52.80
N GLU A 611 -41.19 21.01 -51.94
CA GLU A 611 -40.77 21.33 -50.59
C GLU A 611 -40.70 20.09 -49.69
N GLU A 612 -41.69 19.20 -49.75
CA GLU A 612 -41.66 17.91 -49.04
C GLU A 612 -40.47 17.05 -49.46
N LYS A 613 -40.19 16.96 -50.77
CA LYS A 613 -39.01 16.27 -51.30
C LYS A 613 -37.70 16.91 -50.81
N ARG A 614 -37.62 18.25 -50.77
CA ARG A 614 -36.47 18.97 -50.20
C ARG A 614 -36.27 18.63 -48.73
N GLN A 615 -37.33 18.64 -47.93
CA GLN A 615 -37.28 18.31 -46.50
C GLN A 615 -36.92 16.84 -46.27
N GLU A 616 -37.45 15.91 -47.07
CA GLU A 616 -37.10 14.49 -46.99
C GLU A 616 -35.62 14.25 -47.32
N LEU A 617 -35.12 14.87 -48.41
CA LEU A 617 -33.72 14.80 -48.79
C LEU A 617 -32.82 15.36 -47.69
N GLN A 618 -33.21 16.49 -47.09
CA GLN A 618 -32.47 17.10 -45.98
C GLN A 618 -32.41 16.19 -44.75
N ARG A 619 -33.53 15.56 -44.38
CA ARG A 619 -33.56 14.57 -43.27
C ARG A 619 -32.66 13.37 -43.58
N MET A 620 -32.66 12.87 -44.81
CA MET A 620 -31.78 11.78 -45.22
C MET A 620 -30.29 12.16 -45.23
N GLU A 621 -29.96 13.39 -45.62
CA GLU A 621 -28.58 13.88 -45.53
C GLU A 621 -28.13 14.09 -44.07
N GLU A 622 -29.02 14.58 -43.21
CA GLU A 622 -28.75 14.76 -41.78
C GLU A 622 -28.51 13.41 -41.09
N THR A 623 -29.35 12.40 -41.36
CA THR A 623 -29.13 11.04 -40.84
C THR A 623 -27.85 10.43 -41.39
N ARG A 624 -27.56 10.56 -42.68
CA ARG A 624 -26.30 10.09 -43.28
C ARG A 624 -25.08 10.75 -42.63
N ARG A 625 -25.11 12.07 -42.41
CA ARG A 625 -24.02 12.82 -41.75
C ARG A 625 -23.86 12.39 -40.29
N PHE A 626 -24.95 12.10 -39.58
CA PHE A 626 -24.90 11.59 -38.22
C PHE A 626 -24.29 10.19 -38.16
N GLU A 627 -24.73 9.27 -39.03
CA GLU A 627 -24.18 7.92 -39.15
C GLU A 627 -22.67 7.96 -39.50
N GLU A 628 -22.28 8.81 -40.44
CA GLU A 628 -20.87 8.98 -40.85
C GLU A 628 -19.99 9.53 -39.72
N LYS A 629 -20.51 10.50 -38.93
CA LYS A 629 -19.83 11.00 -37.73
C LYS A 629 -19.68 9.92 -36.66
N GLU A 630 -20.73 9.13 -36.41
CA GLU A 630 -20.69 8.04 -35.43
C GLU A 630 -19.73 6.92 -35.85
N LEU A 631 -19.71 6.53 -37.13
CA LEU A 631 -18.75 5.59 -37.70
C LEU A 631 -17.32 6.10 -37.57
N ARG A 632 -17.08 7.39 -37.87
CA ARG A 632 -15.76 8.01 -37.71
C ARG A 632 -15.30 8.01 -36.25
N ARG A 633 -16.20 8.31 -35.31
CA ARG A 633 -15.92 8.23 -33.87
C ARG A 633 -15.57 6.81 -33.44
N LEU A 634 -16.32 5.82 -33.92
CA LEU A 634 -16.09 4.41 -33.60
C LEU A 634 -14.74 3.93 -34.16
N HIS A 635 -14.41 4.33 -35.39
CA HIS A 635 -13.12 4.04 -36.02
C HIS A 635 -11.95 4.65 -35.24
N GLU A 636 -12.09 5.91 -34.80
CA GLU A 636 -11.07 6.58 -33.97
C GLU A 636 -10.92 5.90 -32.59
N GLU A 637 -12.03 5.44 -31.99
CA GLU A 637 -11.99 4.67 -30.75
C GLU A 637 -11.28 3.31 -30.94
N ASN A 638 -11.53 2.63 -32.07
CA ASN A 638 -10.87 1.37 -32.41
C ASN A 638 -9.36 1.56 -32.63
N LEU A 639 -8.95 2.60 -33.37
CA LEU A 639 -7.54 2.95 -33.54
C LEU A 639 -6.84 3.19 -32.19
N ARG A 640 -7.48 3.95 -31.28
CA ARG A 640 -6.95 4.16 -29.92
C ARG A 640 -6.84 2.86 -29.12
N ARG A 641 -7.75 1.91 -29.31
CA ARG A 641 -7.70 0.59 -28.66
C ARG A 641 -6.53 -0.26 -29.20
N GLU A 642 -6.31 -0.24 -30.52
CA GLU A 642 -5.19 -0.91 -31.19
C GLU A 642 -3.85 -0.34 -30.74
N GLU A 643 -3.71 0.99 -30.70
CA GLU A 643 -2.50 1.65 -30.16
C GLU A 643 -2.22 1.23 -28.71
N GLN A 644 -3.25 1.16 -27.87
CA GLN A 644 -3.11 0.69 -26.49
C GLN A 644 -2.73 -0.80 -26.41
N GLN A 645 -3.22 -1.64 -27.33
CA GLN A 645 -2.81 -3.04 -27.39
C GLN A 645 -1.34 -3.15 -27.78
N LEU A 646 -0.89 -2.43 -28.81
CA LEU A 646 0.50 -2.40 -29.25
C LEU A 646 1.44 -1.88 -28.15
N GLN A 647 1.02 -0.85 -27.41
CA GLN A 647 1.78 -0.35 -26.25
C GLN A 647 1.91 -1.42 -25.15
N ARG A 648 0.84 -2.16 -24.86
CA ARG A 648 0.87 -3.26 -23.88
C ARG A 648 1.75 -4.42 -24.35
N GLU A 649 1.71 -4.77 -25.63
CA GLU A 649 2.58 -5.79 -26.23
C GLU A 649 4.05 -5.40 -26.12
N ARG A 650 4.38 -4.13 -26.42
CA ARG A 650 5.74 -3.60 -26.24
C ARG A 650 6.19 -3.65 -24.78
N GLU A 651 5.32 -3.31 -23.83
CA GLU A 651 5.65 -3.40 -22.40
C GLU A 651 5.93 -4.85 -21.96
N ILE A 652 5.11 -5.80 -22.43
CA ILE A 652 5.30 -7.23 -22.16
C ILE A 652 6.61 -7.72 -22.75
N ALA A 653 6.89 -7.42 -24.02
CA ALA A 653 8.14 -7.81 -24.68
C ALA A 653 9.38 -7.22 -23.99
N LEU A 654 9.31 -5.96 -23.55
CA LEU A 654 10.39 -5.33 -22.77
C LEU A 654 10.62 -6.03 -21.42
N ARG A 655 9.55 -6.43 -20.72
CA ARG A 655 9.65 -7.16 -19.45
C ARG A 655 10.21 -8.57 -19.63
N GLU A 656 9.77 -9.30 -20.64
CA GLU A 656 10.28 -10.63 -20.98
C GLU A 656 11.77 -10.58 -21.37
N ALA A 657 12.17 -9.57 -22.15
CA ALA A 657 13.58 -9.36 -22.48
C ALA A 657 14.45 -9.01 -21.26
N ALA A 658 13.92 -8.21 -20.33
CA ALA A 658 14.62 -7.89 -19.08
C ALA A 658 14.77 -9.12 -18.16
N GLU A 659 13.74 -9.97 -18.10
CA GLU A 659 13.79 -11.23 -17.34
C GLU A 659 14.81 -12.20 -17.93
N LYS A 660 14.88 -12.30 -19.26
CA LYS A 660 15.89 -13.12 -19.93
C LYS A 660 17.32 -12.64 -19.63
N LYS A 661 17.57 -11.32 -19.68
CA LYS A 661 18.88 -10.74 -19.31
C LYS A 661 19.26 -11.05 -17.85
N LEU A 662 18.31 -10.89 -16.93
CA LEU A 662 18.54 -11.23 -15.52
C LEU A 662 18.86 -12.71 -15.32
N ALA A 663 18.19 -13.60 -16.06
CA ALA A 663 18.47 -15.04 -16.01
C ALA A 663 19.87 -15.38 -16.55
N GLU A 664 20.29 -14.74 -17.65
CA GLU A 664 21.65 -14.89 -18.20
C GLU A 664 22.72 -14.38 -17.22
N GLU A 665 22.50 -13.22 -16.58
CA GLU A 665 23.39 -12.68 -15.52
C GLU A 665 23.45 -13.59 -14.29
N GLU A 666 22.31 -14.14 -13.84
CA GLU A 666 22.28 -15.09 -12.72
C GLU A 666 23.04 -16.39 -13.05
N GLU A 667 23.00 -16.87 -14.29
CA GLU A 667 23.77 -18.05 -14.72
C GLU A 667 25.27 -17.75 -14.74
N MET A 668 25.67 -16.58 -15.24
CA MET A 668 27.07 -16.14 -15.24
C MET A 668 27.62 -16.03 -13.82
N LEU A 669 26.90 -15.37 -12.91
CA LEU A 669 27.31 -15.26 -11.50
C LEU A 669 27.38 -16.62 -10.80
N LYS A 670 26.50 -17.57 -11.14
CA LYS A 670 26.58 -18.94 -10.60
C LYS A 670 27.84 -19.67 -11.05
N LYS A 671 28.27 -19.48 -12.30
CA LYS A 671 29.52 -20.06 -12.82
C LYS A 671 30.73 -19.45 -12.12
N GLU A 672 30.76 -18.13 -11.98
CA GLU A 672 31.84 -17.40 -11.31
C GLU A 672 31.97 -17.83 -9.84
N LEU A 673 30.87 -17.87 -9.09
CA LEU A 673 30.87 -18.34 -7.69
C LEU A 673 31.34 -19.79 -7.55
N LEU A 674 30.98 -20.66 -8.50
CA LEU A 674 31.39 -22.06 -8.48
C LEU A 674 32.89 -22.22 -8.80
N GLU A 675 33.44 -21.36 -9.66
CA GLU A 675 34.87 -21.28 -9.94
C GLU A 675 35.66 -20.73 -8.74
N GLU A 676 35.17 -19.67 -8.09
CA GLU A 676 35.74 -19.15 -6.84
C GLU A 676 35.72 -20.19 -5.71
N GLU A 677 34.63 -20.95 -5.57
CA GLU A 677 34.53 -22.00 -4.55
C GLU A 677 35.55 -23.12 -4.82
N ARG A 678 35.77 -23.49 -6.09
CA ARG A 678 36.82 -24.46 -6.48
C ARG A 678 38.21 -23.91 -6.16
N ALA A 679 38.52 -22.68 -6.57
CA ALA A 679 39.81 -22.04 -6.30
C ALA A 679 40.06 -21.92 -4.78
N ARG A 680 39.03 -21.64 -3.98
CA ARG A 680 39.15 -21.60 -2.51
C ARG A 680 39.43 -22.99 -1.93
N LYS A 681 38.78 -24.05 -2.43
CA LYS A 681 39.06 -25.43 -1.99
C LYS A 681 40.49 -25.84 -2.32
N GLU A 682 40.97 -25.52 -3.52
CA GLU A 682 42.36 -25.79 -3.93
C GLU A 682 43.36 -25.08 -3.02
N ARG A 683 43.14 -23.80 -2.68
CA ARG A 683 44.00 -23.07 -1.73
C ARG A 683 44.01 -23.71 -0.34
N ILE A 684 42.85 -24.09 0.20
CA ILE A 684 42.76 -24.75 1.50
C ILE A 684 43.50 -26.10 1.47
N GLU A 685 43.40 -26.85 0.37
CA GLU A 685 44.10 -28.11 0.21
C GLU A 685 45.62 -27.90 0.14
N GLU A 686 46.08 -26.87 -0.57
CA GLU A 686 47.49 -26.51 -0.64
C GLU A 686 48.04 -26.07 0.73
N ASP A 687 47.31 -25.22 1.46
CA ASP A 687 47.65 -24.80 2.82
C ASP A 687 47.75 -26.00 3.78
N LEU A 688 46.83 -26.97 3.67
CA LEU A 688 46.85 -28.21 4.45
C LEU A 688 48.08 -29.07 4.14
N ARG A 689 48.44 -29.19 2.85
CA ARG A 689 49.66 -29.91 2.44
C ARG A 689 50.91 -29.24 2.98
N GLN A 690 51.00 -27.91 2.88
CA GLN A 690 52.13 -27.15 3.42
C GLN A 690 52.25 -27.29 4.94
N ALA A 691 51.13 -27.21 5.67
CA ALA A 691 51.10 -27.41 7.12
C ALA A 691 51.53 -28.83 7.52
N GLU A 692 51.14 -29.85 6.75
CA GLU A 692 51.57 -31.23 6.99
C GLU A 692 53.09 -31.41 6.79
N GLU A 693 53.65 -30.82 5.73
CA GLU A 693 55.10 -30.84 5.47
C GLU A 693 55.88 -30.13 6.59
N VAL A 694 55.40 -28.97 7.06
CA VAL A 694 55.99 -28.26 8.20
C VAL A 694 55.97 -29.13 9.46
N ARG A 695 54.84 -29.79 9.74
CA ARG A 695 54.71 -30.70 10.90
C ARG A 695 55.68 -31.87 10.81
N LYS A 696 55.81 -32.50 9.63
CA LYS A 696 56.79 -33.59 9.39
C LYS A 696 58.23 -33.12 9.60
N ALA A 697 58.57 -31.92 9.12
CA ALA A 697 59.90 -31.35 9.29
C ALA A 697 60.21 -31.05 10.78
N GLU A 698 59.24 -30.57 11.54
CA GLU A 698 59.38 -30.32 12.98
C GLU A 698 59.50 -31.61 13.77
N GLU A 699 58.72 -32.64 13.44
CA GLU A 699 58.83 -33.98 14.02
C GLU A 699 60.21 -34.60 13.75
N ALA A 700 60.73 -34.48 12.53
CA ALA A 700 62.07 -34.95 12.18
C ALA A 700 63.16 -34.20 12.95
N LYS A 701 63.02 -32.88 13.15
CA LYS A 701 63.96 -32.10 13.98
C LYS A 701 63.94 -32.53 15.44
N ASN A 702 62.75 -32.74 16.00
CA ASN A 702 62.60 -33.18 17.38
C ASN A 702 63.22 -34.57 17.59
N LYS A 703 62.99 -35.50 16.65
CA LYS A 703 63.59 -36.83 16.67
C LYS A 703 65.11 -36.77 16.60
N ALA A 704 65.68 -35.97 15.69
CA ALA A 704 67.13 -35.78 15.60
C ALA A 704 67.72 -35.16 16.89
N ALA A 705 67.00 -34.25 17.54
CA ALA A 705 67.43 -33.67 18.81
C ALA A 705 67.40 -34.68 19.97
N GLU A 706 66.41 -35.58 20.01
CA GLU A 706 66.40 -36.67 21.00
C GLU A 706 67.53 -37.68 20.77
N GLU A 707 67.76 -38.07 19.51
CA GLU A 707 68.87 -38.96 19.15
C GLU A 707 70.24 -38.37 19.55
N ALA A 708 70.44 -37.07 19.33
CA ALA A 708 71.66 -36.36 19.75
C ALA A 708 71.84 -36.34 21.28
N LYS A 709 70.76 -36.11 22.05
CA LYS A 709 70.78 -36.16 23.52
C LYS A 709 71.11 -37.56 24.04
N ALA A 710 70.54 -38.60 23.42
CA ALA A 710 70.82 -39.99 23.78
C ALA A 710 72.29 -40.34 23.51
N GLU A 711 72.86 -39.88 22.39
CA GLU A 711 74.27 -40.08 22.08
C GLU A 711 75.19 -39.36 23.08
N GLU A 712 74.86 -38.12 23.46
CA GLU A 712 75.60 -37.38 24.49
C GLU A 712 75.57 -38.10 25.84
N GLN A 713 74.39 -38.58 26.26
CA GLN A 713 74.25 -39.33 27.50
C GLN A 713 75.08 -40.62 27.49
N LYS A 714 75.12 -41.33 26.35
CA LYS A 714 75.96 -42.51 26.17
C LYS A 714 77.45 -42.18 26.30
N ARG A 715 77.91 -41.08 25.67
CA ARG A 715 79.30 -40.61 25.80
C ARG A 715 79.64 -40.28 27.26
N ARG A 716 78.75 -39.58 27.98
CA ARG A 716 78.94 -39.28 29.41
C ARG A 716 79.07 -40.55 30.25
N LEU A 717 78.20 -41.54 30.03
CA LEU A 717 78.27 -42.83 30.73
C LEU A 717 79.58 -43.58 30.43
N GLU A 718 80.03 -43.60 29.18
CA GLU A 718 81.31 -44.21 28.80
C GLU A 718 82.50 -43.51 29.46
N THR A 719 82.50 -42.18 29.53
CA THR A 719 83.56 -41.43 30.24
C THR A 719 83.56 -41.70 31.74
N ALA A 720 82.40 -41.75 32.38
CA ALA A 720 82.29 -42.06 33.80
C ALA A 720 82.77 -43.48 34.12
N LYS A 721 82.48 -44.45 33.24
CA LYS A 721 82.95 -45.83 33.37
C LYS A 721 84.47 -45.92 33.31
N LYS A 722 85.12 -45.23 32.36
CA LYS A 722 86.59 -45.19 32.25
C LYS A 722 87.24 -44.66 33.53
N LEU A 723 86.73 -43.56 34.07
CA LEU A 723 87.23 -42.98 35.32
C LEU A 723 87.09 -43.93 36.52
N ALA A 724 85.95 -44.64 36.62
CA ALA A 724 85.74 -45.62 37.67
C ALA A 724 86.69 -46.83 37.54
N ASP A 725 86.92 -47.31 36.32
CA ASP A 725 87.85 -48.42 36.06
C ASP A 725 89.31 -48.02 36.41
N GLU A 726 89.71 -46.79 36.09
CA GLU A 726 91.02 -46.22 36.48
C GLU A 726 91.19 -46.13 38.00
N GLU A 727 90.16 -45.69 38.74
CA GLU A 727 90.19 -45.61 40.20
C GLU A 727 90.35 -46.99 40.85
N VAL A 728 89.63 -48.00 40.34
CA VAL A 728 89.75 -49.39 40.79
C VAL A 728 91.16 -49.92 40.51
N GLN A 729 91.73 -49.59 39.35
CA GLN A 729 93.07 -50.00 38.97
C GLN A 729 94.13 -49.38 39.88
N ALA A 730 94.01 -48.08 40.21
CA ALA A 730 94.89 -47.39 41.15
C ALA A 730 94.86 -48.04 42.55
N LYS A 731 93.66 -48.34 43.07
CA LYS A 731 93.50 -49.05 44.36
C LYS A 731 94.11 -50.45 44.35
N LEU A 732 94.00 -51.17 43.24
CA LEU A 732 94.64 -52.48 43.08
C LEU A 732 96.17 -52.38 43.09
N GLU A 733 96.73 -51.34 42.46
CA GLU A 733 98.17 -51.11 42.42
C GLU A 733 98.73 -50.74 43.79
N GLU A 734 98.02 -49.89 44.54
CA GLU A 734 98.36 -49.56 45.94
C GLU A 734 98.39 -50.82 46.82
N LYS A 735 97.38 -51.69 46.70
CA LYS A 735 97.34 -52.98 47.40
C LYS A 735 98.53 -53.87 47.01
N ARG A 736 98.95 -53.87 45.75
CA ARG A 736 100.16 -54.61 45.31
C ARG A 736 101.43 -54.04 45.94
N ARG A 737 101.58 -52.71 46.02
CA ARG A 737 102.74 -52.07 46.67
C ARG A 737 102.82 -52.40 48.15
N ASN A 738 101.71 -52.25 48.88
CA ASN A 738 101.61 -52.62 50.30
C ASN A 738 101.90 -54.12 50.54
N TYR A 739 101.49 -54.97 49.59
CA TYR A 739 101.76 -56.40 49.65
C TYR A 739 103.26 -56.73 49.45
N VAL A 740 103.93 -56.09 48.50
CA VAL A 740 105.38 -56.27 48.27
C VAL A 740 106.17 -55.85 49.51
N ASN A 741 105.85 -54.68 50.09
CA ASN A 741 106.49 -54.18 51.31
C ASN A 741 106.33 -55.13 52.51
N ARG A 742 105.17 -55.79 52.63
CA ARG A 742 104.93 -56.80 53.68
C ARG A 742 105.74 -58.08 53.49
N ILE A 743 106.02 -58.48 52.25
CA ILE A 743 106.84 -59.66 51.98
C ILE A 743 108.32 -59.38 52.22
N SER A 744 108.83 -58.21 51.81
CA SER A 744 110.24 -57.84 51.99
C SER A 744 110.66 -57.70 53.46
N ALA A 745 109.71 -57.58 54.39
CA ALA A 745 109.95 -57.53 55.83
C ALA A 745 110.15 -58.91 56.50
N LEU A 746 109.98 -60.03 55.77
CA LEU A 746 110.16 -61.39 56.29
C LEU A 746 111.59 -61.91 56.08
N SER A 747 112.05 -62.83 56.94
CA SER A 747 113.34 -63.53 56.78
C SER A 747 113.36 -64.37 55.49
N ALA A 748 114.55 -64.63 54.92
CA ALA A 748 114.68 -65.33 53.64
C ALA A 748 114.08 -66.76 53.63
N GLU A 749 114.08 -67.46 54.77
CA GLU A 749 113.43 -68.76 54.93
C GLU A 749 111.89 -68.64 54.99
N ASP A 750 111.38 -67.60 55.67
CA ASP A 750 109.94 -67.35 55.78
C ASP A 750 109.33 -66.85 54.47
N GLN A 751 110.09 -66.08 53.67
CA GLN A 751 109.68 -65.70 52.32
C GLN A 751 109.47 -66.93 51.42
N LYS A 752 110.37 -67.93 51.47
CA LYS A 752 110.23 -69.18 50.71
C LYS A 752 109.01 -69.98 51.15
N LYS A 753 108.82 -70.17 52.47
CA LYS A 753 107.63 -70.85 53.02
C LYS A 753 106.33 -70.12 52.63
N PHE A 754 106.31 -68.79 52.67
CA PHE A 754 105.13 -68.00 52.32
C PHE A 754 104.79 -68.10 50.83
N ILE A 755 105.79 -68.06 49.93
CA ILE A 755 105.60 -68.26 48.50
C ILE A 755 105.07 -69.68 48.21
N GLU A 756 105.59 -70.71 48.88
CA GLU A 756 105.12 -72.09 48.71
C GLU A 756 103.67 -72.26 49.22
N MET A 757 103.37 -71.75 50.41
CA MET A 757 102.01 -71.71 50.98
C MET A 757 101.03 -70.99 50.05
N ARG A 758 101.45 -69.88 49.43
CA ARG A 758 100.62 -69.13 48.48
C ARG A 758 100.42 -69.91 47.19
N LYS A 759 101.45 -70.58 46.65
CA LYS A 759 101.30 -71.46 45.48
C LYS A 759 100.27 -72.56 45.76
N ARG A 760 100.33 -73.21 46.93
CA ARG A 760 99.32 -74.19 47.37
C ARG A 760 97.92 -73.58 47.51
N ARG A 761 97.79 -72.42 48.16
CA ARG A 761 96.49 -71.72 48.31
C ARG A 761 95.91 -71.26 46.96
N LYS A 762 96.75 -70.78 46.04
CA LYS A 762 96.34 -70.37 44.69
C LYS A 762 95.84 -71.58 43.89
N LEU A 763 96.58 -72.69 43.90
CA LEU A 763 96.17 -73.95 43.29
C LEU A 763 94.83 -74.46 43.87
N LEU A 764 94.66 -74.38 45.20
CA LEU A 764 93.41 -74.77 45.86
C LEU A 764 92.24 -73.85 45.46
N LYS A 765 92.48 -72.54 45.36
CA LYS A 765 91.46 -71.56 44.96
C LYS A 765 91.08 -71.72 43.48
N GLU A 766 92.05 -71.90 42.59
CA GLU A 766 91.80 -72.16 41.17
C GLU A 766 91.04 -73.48 40.97
N LYS A 767 91.35 -74.52 41.76
CA LYS A 767 90.58 -75.77 41.76
C LYS A 767 89.12 -75.53 42.18
N LYS A 768 88.90 -74.79 43.28
CA LYS A 768 87.55 -74.43 43.75
C LYS A 768 86.77 -73.56 42.75
N GLU A 769 87.43 -72.58 42.12
CA GLU A 769 86.80 -71.74 41.10
C GLU A 769 86.46 -72.53 39.84
N ARG A 770 87.30 -73.48 39.41
CA ARG A 770 86.97 -74.41 38.31
C ARG A 770 85.79 -75.29 38.66
N GLU A 771 85.73 -75.83 39.88
CA GLU A 771 84.58 -76.61 40.35
C GLU A 771 83.30 -75.77 40.43
N GLN A 772 83.37 -74.51 40.88
CA GLN A 772 82.23 -73.59 40.90
C GLN A 772 81.76 -73.22 39.50
N LYS A 773 82.67 -72.82 38.59
CA LYS A 773 82.33 -72.54 37.20
C LYS A 773 81.73 -73.76 36.51
N ALA A 774 82.24 -74.97 36.80
CA ALA A 774 81.63 -76.20 36.28
C ALA A 774 80.21 -76.43 36.82
N LYS A 775 79.93 -76.10 38.10
CA LYS A 775 78.58 -76.14 38.67
C LYS A 775 77.65 -75.08 38.05
N GLU A 776 78.15 -73.87 37.81
CA GLU A 776 77.40 -72.78 37.19
C GLU A 776 77.09 -73.07 35.72
N LEU A 777 78.07 -73.60 34.98
CA LEU A 777 77.86 -74.05 33.59
C LEU A 777 76.82 -75.17 33.53
N LYS A 778 76.85 -76.11 34.49
CA LYS A 778 75.80 -77.15 34.62
C LYS A 778 74.42 -76.54 34.90
N ARG A 779 74.33 -75.49 35.72
CA ARG A 779 73.06 -74.77 35.97
C ARG A 779 72.55 -74.03 34.74
N ILE A 780 73.43 -73.36 34.00
CA ILE A 780 73.06 -72.67 32.74
C ILE A 780 72.62 -73.69 31.70
N GLN A 781 73.35 -74.81 31.54
CA GLN A 781 72.96 -75.91 30.66
C GLN A 781 71.63 -76.56 31.07
N GLN A 782 71.32 -76.60 32.38
CA GLN A 782 70.03 -77.08 32.88
C GLN A 782 68.90 -76.07 32.66
N ALA A 783 69.17 -74.76 32.77
CA ALA A 783 68.21 -73.70 32.48
C ALA A 783 67.87 -73.61 30.99
N ILE A 784 68.86 -73.79 30.09
CA ILE A 784 68.63 -73.88 28.64
C ILE A 784 67.78 -75.11 28.31
N ARG A 785 68.08 -76.27 28.92
CA ARG A 785 67.27 -77.49 28.75
C ARG A 785 65.82 -77.38 29.25
N LEU A 786 65.56 -76.50 30.20
CA LEU A 786 64.21 -76.23 30.73
C LEU A 786 63.46 -75.16 29.91
N GLY A 787 64.16 -74.32 29.14
CA GLY A 787 63.58 -73.32 28.24
C GLY A 787 63.36 -73.79 26.79
N GLU A 788 63.74 -75.02 26.44
CA GLU A 788 63.48 -75.64 25.12
C GLU A 788 62.29 -76.62 25.13
N ASN A 789 61.57 -76.75 26.26
CA ASN A 789 60.36 -77.57 26.40
C ASN A 789 59.09 -76.74 26.75
N GLU A 790 59.15 -75.41 26.60
CA GLU A 790 58.01 -74.49 26.44
C GLU A 790 58.08 -73.89 25.04
#